data_AF-A0AAN9SD83-F1
#
_entry.id   AF-A0AAN9SD83-F1
#
_cell.length_a   1.000
_cell.length_b   1.000
_cell.length_c   1.000
_cell.angle_alpha   90.00
_cell.angle_beta   90.00
_cell.angle_gamma   90.00
#
_symmetry.space_group_name_H-M   'P 1'
#
loop_
_entity.id
_entity.type
_entity.pdbx_description
1 polymer ?
#
loop_
_entity_poly.entity_id
_entity_poly.type
_entity_poly.pdbx_seq_one_letter_code
_entity_poly.pdbx_strand_id
1 'polypeptide(L)'
;MKFGKEFLSQMVPEWEEAYMNYNSLKATLKHMLKFRELNESSTMASTPKGLLKRRLTLYRAFSGLTGRPRGSPRKTEDEVILVRAEEGEGSEGLYQTMFLKPFEEGAEQDLAFFKKLDHEFNKVNSFYRKMVKEMVEEAEELSKQMNALIALRIKVDKVRFRNFLSNGTSTSFSMNHHIDYARPGHSHSRVHMDVIQEVEMSNGRHLENGSGNYGEQNTFKNSVDGFTPASLEILDHVKINMTTPETPLSTIKGLLSSSKSDQSFSRKELRKAEQQICMALKEFYNKLRLLKSYSFLNLSAFSKIMKKYDKVSSRNASTDYLKMVDSSYVGSSDEVNRLMERVEHAFIKHFANGNHSKGMNTLRPTAKRERHRITFLLGLFTGCSIALIVALIILIHARNILYSEGRTIYMDNIFPLYSLFGYIVLHTIMYSANVYLWRRYKINYSFIFGFKEGTELGYREVFLLSAGLAVLSLAAVLSNLDMEMDQRTKSFSALTESVPLALVIVLLLITFCPFNVIYKSSRFFLIGCAFHCVCAPLYKVNFPDNFLADQLTSQVQAFRSLEFYVCYYFWGNFKTRSNKCLESDVYKAFYLIVAIIPFWIRCLQCFRRLLEERNTMHGLNGLKYISTVVALVLRTTNEFHRGMVWKILAATSSSIATIVNTYWDIVIDWGLLRRNSRNPWLREKLSVPNKAVYFAAMVLNVILRLVWMQSVLGIREAPFLHRTALTALVTCLEILRRGIWNFFRLENEHLNNVGNYRAFKSVPLPFNYEDGEDNTVI
;
A
#
# COMPACT_ATOMS: atom_id res chain seq x y z
N MET A 1 28.82 -2.35 1.74
CA MET A 1 28.47 -3.22 0.59
C MET A 1 28.91 -2.55 -0.73
N LYS A 2 28.53 -3.05 -1.91
CA LYS A 2 28.67 -2.30 -3.17
C LYS A 2 27.59 -1.21 -3.23
N PHE A 3 27.92 0.04 -2.89
CA PHE A 3 26.97 1.17 -2.71
C PHE A 3 25.86 1.29 -3.77
N GLY A 4 26.14 1.05 -5.06
CA GLY A 4 25.09 1.10 -6.09
C GLY A 4 23.93 0.12 -5.92
N LYS A 5 24.10 -1.00 -5.19
CA LYS A 5 22.98 -1.88 -4.79
C LYS A 5 22.18 -1.33 -3.61
N GLU A 6 22.87 -0.65 -2.70
CA GLU A 6 22.34 -0.08 -1.45
C GLU A 6 21.50 1.17 -1.74
N PHE A 7 22.02 2.05 -2.60
CA PHE A 7 21.32 3.19 -3.19
C PHE A 7 20.00 2.76 -3.85
N LEU A 8 20.04 1.83 -4.81
CA LEU A 8 18.84 1.25 -5.43
C LEU A 8 17.88 0.58 -4.41
N SER A 9 18.40 -0.02 -3.33
CA SER A 9 17.52 -0.62 -2.31
C SER A 9 16.79 0.42 -1.46
N GLN A 10 17.40 1.59 -1.22
CA GLN A 10 16.86 2.64 -0.34
C GLN A 10 16.03 3.72 -1.09
N MET A 11 16.08 3.76 -2.43
CA MET A 11 15.19 4.62 -3.23
C MET A 11 13.70 4.37 -2.95
N VAL A 12 12.95 5.46 -2.84
CA VAL A 12 11.48 5.50 -2.96
C VAL A 12 11.09 5.13 -4.41
N PRO A 13 10.32 4.05 -4.65
CA PRO A 13 9.93 3.62 -6.00
C PRO A 13 9.23 4.71 -6.82
N GLU A 14 8.34 5.45 -6.16
CA GLU A 14 7.54 6.53 -6.74
C GLU A 14 8.38 7.72 -7.22
N TRP A 15 9.65 7.82 -6.81
CA TRP A 15 10.59 8.89 -7.19
C TRP A 15 11.83 8.37 -7.95
N GLU A 16 11.85 7.12 -8.43
CA GLU A 16 13.06 6.46 -8.99
C GLU A 16 13.77 7.29 -10.09
N GLU A 17 13.02 7.93 -10.99
CA GLU A 17 13.58 8.77 -12.07
C GLU A 17 14.17 10.10 -11.59
N ALA A 18 13.68 10.62 -10.47
CA ALA A 18 14.17 11.86 -9.85
C ALA A 18 15.51 11.64 -9.13
N TYR A 19 15.84 10.42 -8.70
CA TYR A 19 17.17 10.13 -8.16
C TYR A 19 18.25 10.19 -9.25
N MET A 20 19.47 10.56 -8.89
CA MET A 20 20.62 10.52 -9.79
C MET A 20 20.89 9.11 -10.34
N ASN A 21 21.12 8.99 -11.65
CA ASN A 21 21.49 7.72 -12.28
C ASN A 21 22.97 7.34 -12.03
N TYR A 22 23.28 7.03 -10.78
CA TYR A 22 24.61 6.64 -10.30
C TYR A 22 25.23 5.47 -11.11
N ASN A 23 24.42 4.56 -11.64
CA ASN A 23 24.92 3.46 -12.46
C ASN A 23 25.34 3.92 -13.87
N SER A 24 24.62 4.87 -14.48
CA SER A 24 24.94 5.45 -15.78
C SER A 24 26.21 6.32 -15.72
N LEU A 25 26.39 7.12 -14.66
CA LEU A 25 27.62 7.88 -14.41
C LEU A 25 28.82 6.94 -14.15
N LYS A 26 28.62 5.89 -13.34
CA LYS A 26 29.64 4.87 -13.09
C LYS A 26 30.00 4.05 -14.34
N ALA A 27 29.10 3.92 -15.32
CA ALA A 27 29.41 3.32 -16.61
C ALA A 27 30.33 4.23 -17.44
N THR A 28 30.05 5.53 -17.48
CA THR A 28 30.93 6.55 -18.10
C THR A 28 32.34 6.50 -17.48
N LEU A 29 32.46 6.50 -16.15
CA LEU A 29 33.77 6.39 -15.47
C LEU A 29 34.51 5.07 -15.76
N LYS A 30 33.79 3.98 -16.08
CA LYS A 30 34.44 2.72 -16.51
C LYS A 30 34.95 2.81 -17.96
N HIS A 31 34.29 3.60 -18.82
CA HIS A 31 34.76 3.87 -20.18
C HIS A 31 36.06 4.70 -20.15
N MET A 32 36.09 5.77 -19.34
CA MET A 32 37.26 6.63 -19.15
C MET A 32 38.48 5.84 -18.64
N LEU A 33 38.27 4.98 -17.64
CA LEU A 33 39.33 4.10 -17.14
C LEU A 33 39.88 3.19 -18.24
N LYS A 34 39.00 2.54 -19.02
CA LYS A 34 39.41 1.69 -20.16
C LYS A 34 40.17 2.46 -21.25
N PHE A 35 39.77 3.70 -21.54
CA PHE A 35 40.43 4.52 -22.54
C PHE A 35 41.85 4.89 -22.10
N ARG A 36 42.05 5.24 -20.83
CA ARG A 36 43.38 5.45 -20.27
C ARG A 36 44.22 4.17 -20.22
N GLU A 37 43.64 3.03 -19.81
CA GLU A 37 44.33 1.72 -19.87
C GLU A 37 44.81 1.39 -21.31
N LEU A 38 44.06 1.78 -22.34
CA LEU A 38 44.44 1.62 -23.74
C LEU A 38 45.56 2.60 -24.16
N ASN A 39 45.44 3.89 -23.84
CA ASN A 39 46.43 4.90 -24.25
C ASN A 39 47.76 4.77 -23.46
N GLU A 40 47.71 4.34 -22.19
CA GLU A 40 48.90 3.91 -21.44
C GLU A 40 49.55 2.68 -22.09
N SER A 41 48.76 1.74 -22.63
CA SER A 41 49.32 0.57 -23.33
C SER A 41 49.92 0.88 -24.70
N SER A 42 49.44 1.91 -25.42
CA SER A 42 50.04 2.34 -26.70
C SER A 42 51.28 3.20 -26.53
N THR A 43 51.38 3.97 -25.43
CA THR A 43 52.58 4.77 -25.10
C THR A 43 53.71 3.94 -24.47
N MET A 44 53.43 2.75 -23.95
CA MET A 44 54.40 1.81 -23.35
C MET A 44 55.41 1.18 -24.35
N ALA A 45 55.43 1.59 -25.62
CA ALA A 45 56.42 1.17 -26.61
C ALA A 45 57.82 1.82 -26.44
N SER A 46 58.17 2.36 -25.27
CA SER A 46 59.54 2.81 -24.96
C SER A 46 59.93 2.70 -23.47
N THR A 47 60.96 1.89 -23.18
CA THR A 47 61.70 1.74 -21.91
C THR A 47 60.93 1.39 -20.61
N PRO A 48 61.28 0.28 -19.91
CA PRO A 48 60.67 -0.08 -18.64
C PRO A 48 61.22 0.75 -17.46
N LYS A 49 60.34 1.25 -16.59
CA LYS A 49 60.72 1.85 -15.28
C LYS A 49 59.83 1.38 -14.13
N GLY A 50 60.47 0.91 -13.06
CA GLY A 50 59.97 1.03 -11.68
C GLY A 50 58.78 0.15 -11.27
N LEU A 51 59.05 -1.05 -10.75
CA LEU A 51 58.05 -1.92 -10.13
C LEU A 51 57.53 -1.31 -8.80
N LEU A 52 56.41 -0.58 -8.86
CA LEU A 52 55.88 0.19 -7.74
C LEU A 52 55.17 -0.69 -6.68
N LYS A 53 55.71 -0.69 -5.44
CA LYS A 53 55.16 -1.43 -4.30
C LYS A 53 53.77 -0.94 -3.88
N ARG A 54 52.77 -1.81 -4.02
CA ARG A 54 51.39 -1.63 -3.54
C ARG A 54 51.31 -1.56 -2.00
N ARG A 55 51.45 -0.38 -1.42
CA ARG A 55 51.28 -0.16 0.03
C ARG A 55 49.79 -0.05 0.37
N LEU A 56 49.23 -1.03 1.09
CA LEU A 56 47.88 -0.90 1.67
C LEU A 56 47.91 0.00 2.90
N THR A 57 47.08 1.04 2.92
CA THR A 57 46.68 1.74 4.14
C THR A 57 45.30 1.25 4.57
N LEU A 58 45.21 0.74 5.80
CA LEU A 58 43.95 0.29 6.41
C LEU A 58 43.13 1.48 6.93
N TYR A 59 41.87 1.23 7.23
CA TYR A 59 40.92 2.23 7.73
C TYR A 59 41.45 2.93 9.00
N ARG A 60 41.35 4.27 9.02
CA ARG A 60 41.27 5.04 10.26
C ARG A 60 40.08 5.98 10.16
N ALA A 61 39.04 5.71 10.96
CA ALA A 61 37.90 6.60 11.12
C ALA A 61 38.20 7.63 12.22
N PHE A 62 37.47 8.74 12.22
CA PHE A 62 37.51 9.80 13.25
C PHE A 62 38.89 10.45 13.46
N SER A 63 39.26 11.34 12.52
CA SER A 63 40.24 12.41 12.76
C SER A 63 39.79 13.64 11.97
N GLY A 64 38.97 14.47 12.62
CA GLY A 64 38.24 15.58 11.98
C GLY A 64 37.33 16.36 12.93
N LEU A 65 37.62 16.34 14.23
CA LEU A 65 37.02 17.21 15.25
C LEU A 65 38.16 18.05 15.83
N THR A 66 37.91 19.35 16.00
CA THR A 66 38.89 20.43 16.28
C THR A 66 39.85 20.75 15.12
N GLY A 67 39.96 22.05 14.81
CA GLY A 67 40.75 22.61 13.71
C GLY A 67 40.22 23.99 13.32
N ARG A 68 40.78 25.06 13.89
CA ARG A 68 40.37 26.44 13.57
C ARG A 68 40.73 26.82 12.13
N PRO A 69 39.96 27.71 11.47
CA PRO A 69 40.35 28.25 10.17
C PRO A 69 41.60 29.12 10.31
N ARG A 70 42.55 28.98 9.37
CA ARG A 70 43.65 29.92 9.16
C ARG A 70 43.72 30.20 7.66
N GLY A 71 43.39 31.43 7.26
CA GLY A 71 43.28 31.81 5.87
C GLY A 71 44.65 32.02 5.21
N SER A 72 44.80 31.51 3.99
CA SER A 72 45.69 32.04 2.97
C SER A 72 45.06 31.79 1.60
N PRO A 73 45.14 32.71 0.63
CA PRO A 73 44.64 32.46 -0.71
C PRO A 73 45.47 31.33 -1.34
N ARG A 74 44.81 30.24 -1.74
CA ARG A 74 45.47 29.16 -2.47
C ARG A 74 45.62 29.61 -3.93
N LYS A 75 46.79 29.36 -4.53
CA LYS A 75 47.05 29.72 -5.93
C LYS A 75 46.07 29.02 -6.88
N THR A 76 45.71 29.72 -7.95
CA THR A 76 44.77 29.30 -9.00
C THR A 76 45.26 28.14 -9.90
N GLU A 77 46.44 27.59 -9.63
CA GLU A 77 47.12 26.61 -10.49
C GLU A 77 46.63 25.16 -10.26
N ASP A 78 46.00 24.88 -9.12
CA ASP A 78 45.47 23.56 -8.73
C ASP A 78 44.02 23.28 -9.19
N GLU A 79 43.26 24.30 -9.61
CA GLU A 79 41.83 24.14 -9.93
C GLU A 79 41.62 23.47 -11.30
N VAL A 80 40.87 22.37 -11.30
CA VAL A 80 40.63 21.54 -12.51
C VAL A 80 39.30 21.89 -13.19
N ILE A 81 38.34 22.41 -12.42
CA ILE A 81 36.98 22.74 -12.86
C ILE A 81 36.54 24.07 -12.25
N LEU A 82 35.70 24.80 -13.00
CA LEU A 82 34.93 25.93 -12.51
C LEU A 82 33.45 25.61 -12.71
N VAL A 83 32.68 25.47 -11.64
CA VAL A 83 31.23 25.31 -11.74
C VAL A 83 30.58 26.68 -11.63
N ARG A 84 29.84 27.08 -12.66
CA ARG A 84 29.01 28.30 -12.65
C ARG A 84 27.56 27.93 -12.43
N ALA A 85 26.80 28.81 -11.78
CA ALA A 85 25.36 28.88 -11.98
C ALA A 85 25.09 29.84 -13.14
N GLU A 86 24.14 29.50 -14.02
CA GLU A 86 23.64 30.44 -15.03
C GLU A 86 22.63 31.38 -14.36
N GLU A 87 23.07 32.59 -14.03
CA GLU A 87 22.17 33.69 -13.63
C GLU A 87 21.67 34.41 -14.89
N GLY A 88 20.39 34.23 -15.18
CA GLY A 88 19.66 34.95 -16.23
C GLY A 88 18.19 35.05 -15.87
N GLU A 89 17.52 36.12 -16.27
CA GLU A 89 16.12 36.35 -15.93
C GLU A 89 15.23 35.24 -16.53
N GLY A 90 14.66 34.39 -15.66
CA GLY A 90 13.90 33.18 -16.03
C GLY A 90 14.70 31.87 -16.03
N SER A 91 16.02 31.89 -15.81
CA SER A 91 16.85 30.69 -15.63
C SER A 91 17.05 30.39 -14.14
N GLU A 92 16.22 29.53 -13.55
CA GLU A 92 16.33 29.17 -12.12
C GLU A 92 17.51 28.22 -11.82
N GLY A 93 18.73 28.77 -11.78
CA GLY A 93 19.87 28.15 -11.11
C GLY A 93 20.31 26.80 -11.71
N LEU A 94 20.46 26.77 -13.05
CA LEU A 94 21.13 25.68 -13.75
C LEU A 94 22.65 25.76 -13.46
N TYR A 95 23.21 24.69 -12.91
CA TYR A 95 24.65 24.58 -12.68
C TYR A 95 25.34 23.93 -13.89
N GLN A 96 26.47 24.50 -14.32
CA GLN A 96 27.29 23.96 -15.41
C GLN A 96 28.78 23.99 -15.04
N THR A 97 29.44 22.86 -15.22
CA THR A 97 30.88 22.72 -15.00
C THR A 97 31.67 23.04 -16.27
N MET A 98 32.45 24.12 -16.23
CA MET A 98 33.53 24.36 -17.17
C MET A 98 34.76 23.55 -16.76
N PHE A 99 35.31 22.78 -17.70
CA PHE A 99 36.56 22.05 -17.50
C PHE A 99 37.75 22.95 -17.86
N LEU A 100 38.63 23.24 -16.91
CA LEU A 100 39.67 24.28 -17.06
C LEU A 100 40.90 23.83 -17.86
N LYS A 101 41.00 22.54 -18.22
CA LYS A 101 42.15 21.97 -18.95
C LYS A 101 41.73 21.29 -20.27
N PRO A 102 41.06 21.99 -21.21
CA PRO A 102 40.45 21.38 -22.40
C PRO A 102 41.44 20.77 -23.40
N PHE A 103 42.74 21.10 -23.30
CA PHE A 103 43.79 20.62 -24.21
C PHE A 103 44.58 19.40 -23.69
N GLU A 104 44.25 18.87 -22.51
CA GLU A 104 44.90 17.67 -21.97
C GLU A 104 44.27 16.37 -22.52
N GLU A 105 45.08 15.30 -22.61
CA GLU A 105 44.62 14.03 -23.16
C GLU A 105 43.45 13.43 -22.36
N GLY A 106 42.36 13.13 -23.07
CA GLY A 106 41.10 12.65 -22.47
C GLY A 106 40.15 13.74 -21.97
N ALA A 107 40.46 15.04 -22.14
CA ALA A 107 39.60 16.16 -21.70
C ALA A 107 38.16 16.10 -22.25
N GLU A 108 37.95 15.59 -23.47
CA GLU A 108 36.60 15.37 -24.03
C GLU A 108 35.76 14.42 -23.16
N GLN A 109 36.39 13.40 -22.57
CA GLN A 109 35.70 12.41 -21.74
C GLN A 109 35.47 12.92 -20.32
N ASP A 110 36.39 13.74 -19.81
CA ASP A 110 36.18 14.52 -18.58
C ASP A 110 34.98 15.47 -18.76
N LEU A 111 34.92 16.22 -19.87
CA LEU A 111 33.80 17.12 -20.22
C LEU A 111 32.47 16.36 -20.40
N ALA A 112 32.49 15.22 -21.10
CA ALA A 112 31.30 14.38 -21.28
C ALA A 112 30.80 13.73 -19.98
N PHE A 113 31.70 13.47 -19.01
CA PHE A 113 31.32 13.06 -17.66
C PHE A 113 30.66 14.22 -16.90
N PHE A 114 31.28 15.41 -16.89
CA PHE A 114 30.74 16.56 -16.15
C PHE A 114 29.39 17.05 -16.70
N LYS A 115 29.24 17.22 -18.02
CA LYS A 115 27.95 17.58 -18.65
C LYS A 115 26.81 16.62 -18.27
N LYS A 116 27.13 15.34 -18.07
CA LYS A 116 26.18 14.30 -17.65
C LYS A 116 25.94 14.31 -16.13
N LEU A 117 26.94 14.64 -15.33
CA LEU A 117 26.84 14.80 -13.88
C LEU A 117 25.95 16.01 -13.54
N ASP A 118 26.16 17.13 -14.22
CA ASP A 118 25.42 18.39 -14.05
C ASP A 118 23.95 18.22 -14.45
N HIS A 119 23.66 17.48 -15.53
CA HIS A 119 22.28 17.12 -15.88
C HIS A 119 21.58 16.32 -14.77
N GLU A 120 22.25 15.30 -14.21
CA GLU A 120 21.70 14.51 -13.09
C GLU A 120 21.59 15.35 -11.80
N PHE A 121 22.46 16.34 -11.61
CA PHE A 121 22.46 17.27 -10.48
C PHE A 121 21.32 18.29 -10.57
N ASN A 122 21.19 19.00 -11.68
CA ASN A 122 20.11 19.97 -11.93
C ASN A 122 18.74 19.28 -11.86
N LYS A 123 18.62 18.03 -12.34
CA LYS A 123 17.41 17.20 -12.17
C LYS A 123 17.09 16.91 -10.69
N VAL A 124 18.09 16.57 -9.88
CA VAL A 124 17.91 16.32 -8.43
C VAL A 124 17.55 17.61 -7.69
N ASN A 125 18.24 18.71 -7.99
CA ASN A 125 18.08 19.99 -7.30
C ASN A 125 16.72 20.64 -7.62
N SER A 126 16.28 20.60 -8.89
CA SER A 126 14.96 21.10 -9.32
C SER A 126 13.81 20.26 -8.75
N PHE A 127 13.91 18.92 -8.76
CA PHE A 127 12.92 18.06 -8.11
C PHE A 127 12.85 18.34 -6.60
N TYR A 128 13.99 18.46 -5.91
CA TYR A 128 14.00 18.78 -4.48
C TYR A 128 13.39 20.16 -4.21
N ARG A 129 13.76 21.21 -4.96
CA ARG A 129 13.15 22.55 -4.86
C ARG A 129 11.63 22.50 -5.02
N LYS A 130 11.14 21.83 -6.06
CA LYS A 130 9.70 21.65 -6.29
C LYS A 130 9.01 20.94 -5.11
N MET A 131 9.53 19.80 -4.68
CA MET A 131 8.96 19.05 -3.57
C MET A 131 8.97 19.86 -2.26
N VAL A 132 10.03 20.63 -1.98
CA VAL A 132 10.04 21.49 -0.78
C VAL A 132 8.98 22.59 -0.87
N LYS A 133 8.77 23.22 -2.04
CA LYS A 133 7.69 24.21 -2.24
C LYS A 133 6.31 23.59 -1.96
N GLU A 134 6.01 22.42 -2.54
CA GLU A 134 4.77 21.68 -2.28
C GLU A 134 4.60 21.35 -0.78
N MET A 135 5.68 21.04 -0.05
CA MET A 135 5.63 20.80 1.40
C MET A 135 5.45 22.07 2.23
N VAL A 136 5.91 23.24 1.77
CA VAL A 136 5.64 24.52 2.44
C VAL A 136 4.16 24.90 2.26
N GLU A 137 3.64 24.80 1.04
CA GLU A 137 2.22 25.04 0.71
C GLU A 137 1.30 24.10 1.53
N GLU A 138 1.64 22.80 1.63
CA GLU A 138 0.91 21.85 2.47
C GLU A 138 1.04 22.17 3.98
N ALA A 139 2.20 22.67 4.44
CA ALA A 139 2.39 23.06 5.84
C ALA A 139 1.56 24.28 6.23
N GLU A 140 1.45 25.27 5.34
CA GLU A 140 0.62 26.46 5.56
C GLU A 140 -0.85 26.10 5.64
N GLU A 141 -1.35 25.28 4.72
CA GLU A 141 -2.74 24.80 4.80
C GLU A 141 -2.99 23.96 6.06
N LEU A 142 -2.10 23.03 6.42
CA LEU A 142 -2.19 22.30 7.69
C LEU A 142 -2.14 23.23 8.92
N SER A 143 -1.47 24.37 8.83
CA SER A 143 -1.47 25.41 9.87
C SER A 143 -2.81 26.14 9.95
N LYS A 144 -3.45 26.50 8.82
CA LYS A 144 -4.82 27.03 8.81
C LYS A 144 -5.80 26.03 9.44
N GLN A 145 -5.74 24.77 9.01
CA GLN A 145 -6.57 23.67 9.53
C GLN A 145 -6.38 23.47 11.05
N MET A 146 -5.14 23.62 11.56
CA MET A 146 -4.85 23.58 12.99
C MET A 146 -5.50 24.75 13.74
N ASN A 147 -5.42 25.96 13.21
CA ASN A 147 -6.03 27.14 13.81
C ASN A 147 -7.56 27.00 13.89
N ALA A 148 -8.20 26.54 12.81
CA ALA A 148 -9.63 26.22 12.82
C ALA A 148 -9.99 25.10 13.83
N LEU A 149 -9.14 24.08 14.01
CA LEU A 149 -9.34 23.05 15.04
C LEU A 149 -9.22 23.60 16.46
N ILE A 150 -8.27 24.51 16.70
CA ILE A 150 -8.09 25.18 18.00
C ILE A 150 -9.30 26.08 18.31
N ALA A 151 -9.75 26.88 17.33
CA ALA A 151 -10.96 27.68 17.47
C ALA A 151 -12.19 26.78 17.75
N LEU A 152 -12.35 25.66 17.03
CA LEU A 152 -13.46 24.71 17.23
C LEU A 152 -13.44 24.09 18.64
N ARG A 153 -12.27 23.71 19.16
CA ARG A 153 -12.10 23.28 20.55
C ARG A 153 -12.60 24.36 21.52
N ILE A 154 -12.18 25.61 21.32
CA ILE A 154 -12.60 26.75 22.16
C ILE A 154 -14.12 27.01 22.07
N LYS A 155 -14.73 26.99 20.88
CA LYS A 155 -16.19 27.18 20.69
C LYS A 155 -16.98 26.06 21.41
N VAL A 156 -16.55 24.80 21.31
CA VAL A 156 -17.17 23.65 21.98
C VAL A 156 -17.01 23.68 23.51
N ASP A 157 -15.83 23.97 24.05
CA ASP A 157 -15.63 24.03 25.50
C ASP A 157 -16.26 25.29 26.14
N LYS A 158 -16.36 26.43 25.43
CA LYS A 158 -17.15 27.59 25.87
C LYS A 158 -18.64 27.26 25.99
N VAL A 159 -19.22 26.54 25.02
CA VAL A 159 -20.61 26.04 25.09
C VAL A 159 -20.78 25.08 26.28
N ARG A 160 -19.82 24.18 26.49
CA ARG A 160 -19.84 23.28 27.67
C ARG A 160 -19.81 24.06 28.99
N PHE A 161 -18.98 25.10 29.11
CA PHE A 161 -18.91 25.92 30.34
C PHE A 161 -20.22 26.67 30.59
N ARG A 162 -20.82 27.26 29.54
CA ARG A 162 -22.13 27.92 29.61
C ARG A 162 -23.24 26.95 30.06
N ASN A 163 -23.25 25.72 29.52
CA ASN A 163 -24.25 24.71 29.87
C ASN A 163 -24.01 24.08 31.27
N PHE A 164 -22.80 24.17 31.82
CA PHE A 164 -22.53 23.82 33.22
C PHE A 164 -23.03 24.91 34.17
N LEU A 165 -22.81 26.18 33.82
CA LEU A 165 -23.28 27.34 34.60
C LEU A 165 -24.81 27.47 34.59
N SER A 166 -25.49 27.20 33.46
CA SER A 166 -26.96 27.26 33.38
C SER A 166 -27.68 26.21 34.23
N ASN A 167 -27.02 25.09 34.52
CA ASN A 167 -27.59 23.96 35.25
C ASN A 167 -27.13 23.90 36.73
N GLY A 168 -26.40 24.91 37.19
CA GLY A 168 -25.81 24.95 38.54
C GLY A 168 -26.51 25.94 39.47
N THR A 169 -27.69 25.57 40.01
CA THR A 169 -28.35 26.34 41.08
C THR A 169 -28.22 25.63 42.43
N SER A 170 -27.54 26.29 43.36
CA SER A 170 -27.73 26.21 44.83
C SER A 170 -27.78 24.83 45.52
N THR A 171 -26.61 24.26 45.83
CA THR A 171 -26.39 23.57 47.12
C THR A 171 -25.00 23.89 47.66
N SER A 172 -24.93 24.66 48.74
CA SER A 172 -23.71 24.92 49.51
C SER A 172 -23.51 23.83 50.58
N PHE A 173 -22.39 23.10 50.54
CA PHE A 173 -21.95 22.25 51.65
C PHE A 173 -20.44 22.36 51.88
N SER A 174 -20.06 22.28 53.15
CA SER A 174 -18.68 22.54 53.62
C SER A 174 -17.70 21.44 53.21
N MET A 175 -16.42 21.81 53.13
CA MET A 175 -15.34 20.84 53.31
C MET A 175 -15.51 20.15 54.66
N ASN A 176 -15.26 18.83 54.69
CA ASN A 176 -14.70 18.17 55.86
C ASN A 176 -13.79 17.03 55.41
N HIS A 177 -12.69 16.81 56.14
CA HIS A 177 -11.59 15.97 55.69
C HIS A 177 -11.67 14.59 56.35
N HIS A 178 -11.74 13.50 55.57
CA HIS A 178 -11.45 12.15 56.08
C HIS A 178 -10.75 11.32 55.01
N ILE A 179 -9.77 10.53 55.46
CA ILE A 179 -8.96 9.63 54.64
C ILE A 179 -9.38 8.21 54.99
N ASP A 180 -9.59 7.35 53.99
CA ASP A 180 -9.49 5.91 54.19
C ASP A 180 -9.06 5.17 52.90
N TYR A 181 -8.48 3.97 53.04
CA TYR A 181 -7.70 3.30 51.99
C TYR A 181 -8.39 2.07 51.37
N ALA A 182 -8.61 2.06 50.05
CA ALA A 182 -8.88 0.85 49.29
C ALA A 182 -8.38 0.91 47.81
N ARG A 183 -8.03 -0.24 47.25
CA ARG A 183 -7.50 -0.46 45.87
C ARG A 183 -8.31 -1.57 45.15
N PRO A 184 -8.25 -1.72 43.81
CA PRO A 184 -8.20 -0.67 42.78
C PRO A 184 -9.15 -0.99 41.59
N GLY A 185 -10.24 -0.24 41.41
CA GLY A 185 -11.13 -0.40 40.25
C GLY A 185 -10.68 0.40 39.01
N HIS A 186 -10.77 -0.19 37.81
CA HIS A 186 -10.46 0.52 36.56
C HIS A 186 -11.38 1.73 36.34
N SER A 187 -10.81 2.94 36.33
CA SER A 187 -11.50 4.16 35.88
C SER A 187 -10.58 5.02 35.00
N HIS A 188 -11.19 5.72 34.04
CA HIS A 188 -10.47 6.67 33.18
C HIS A 188 -10.24 7.98 33.95
N SER A 189 -9.05 8.17 34.50
CA SER A 189 -8.65 9.48 35.03
C SER A 189 -8.68 10.53 33.92
N ARG A 190 -9.57 11.52 34.08
CA ARG A 190 -9.51 12.81 33.38
C ARG A 190 -8.66 13.72 34.24
N VAL A 191 -7.61 14.29 33.67
CA VAL A 191 -6.81 15.33 34.35
C VAL A 191 -7.17 16.68 33.74
N HIS A 192 -7.40 17.66 34.61
CA HIS A 192 -7.60 19.06 34.23
C HIS A 192 -6.28 19.61 33.67
N MET A 193 -6.32 20.40 32.59
CA MET A 193 -5.19 21.25 32.22
C MET A 193 -5.56 22.64 32.66
N ASP A 194 -4.98 23.08 33.77
CA ASP A 194 -5.05 24.48 34.18
C ASP A 194 -4.30 25.36 33.18
N VAL A 195 -4.65 26.65 33.17
CA VAL A 195 -3.99 27.63 32.31
C VAL A 195 -2.54 27.76 32.75
N ILE A 196 -1.60 27.47 31.85
CA ILE A 196 -0.19 27.80 32.06
C ILE A 196 -0.08 29.32 31.98
N GLN A 197 0.00 29.95 33.14
CA GLN A 197 0.37 31.35 33.26
C GLN A 197 1.89 31.46 33.08
N GLU A 198 2.33 32.35 32.19
CA GLU A 198 3.76 32.62 32.01
C GLU A 198 4.29 33.34 33.25
N VAL A 199 5.34 32.79 33.85
CA VAL A 199 6.06 33.38 34.99
C VAL A 199 7.51 33.57 34.57
N GLU A 200 7.89 34.83 34.33
CA GLU A 200 9.29 35.18 34.14
C GLU A 200 10.08 34.94 35.44
N MET A 201 11.08 34.06 35.40
CA MET A 201 12.04 33.95 36.51
C MET A 201 13.11 35.04 36.41
N SER A 202 12.78 36.24 36.88
CA SER A 202 13.79 37.27 37.19
C SER A 202 14.55 36.89 38.47
N ASN A 203 15.85 36.59 38.36
CA ASN A 203 16.71 36.33 39.52
C ASN A 203 17.05 37.64 40.27
N GLY A 204 16.18 38.05 41.20
CA GLY A 204 16.44 39.14 42.15
C GLY A 204 16.88 38.60 43.52
N ARG A 205 18.13 38.87 43.93
CA ARG A 205 18.53 38.78 45.34
C ARG A 205 18.36 40.15 46.01
N HIS A 206 18.28 40.15 47.34
CA HIS A 206 18.02 41.34 48.16
C HIS A 206 18.97 42.52 47.88
N LEU A 207 18.41 43.73 48.02
CA LEU A 207 19.14 44.96 48.27
C LEU A 207 19.78 44.94 49.67
N GLU A 208 21.01 45.45 49.77
CA GLU A 208 21.31 46.51 50.74
C GLU A 208 22.55 47.33 50.32
N ASN A 209 22.43 48.66 50.43
CA ASN A 209 23.45 49.72 50.56
C ASN A 209 24.85 49.57 49.92
N GLY A 210 25.19 50.50 49.00
CA GLY A 210 26.58 50.75 48.57
C GLY A 210 26.70 51.78 47.43
N SER A 211 27.25 52.97 47.71
CA SER A 211 27.43 54.08 46.76
C SER A 211 28.46 53.83 45.65
N GLY A 212 28.18 54.23 44.39
CA GLY A 212 29.19 54.21 43.31
C GLY A 212 28.74 54.87 41.98
N ASN A 213 29.56 55.78 41.47
CA ASN A 213 29.34 56.64 40.29
C ASN A 213 29.26 55.94 38.91
N TYR A 214 28.51 56.58 37.99
CA TYR A 214 28.63 56.67 36.51
C TYR A 214 29.03 55.46 35.64
N GLY A 215 28.26 55.24 34.56
CA GLY A 215 28.73 54.53 33.35
C GLY A 215 27.62 54.01 32.43
N GLU A 216 27.30 54.74 31.35
CA GLU A 216 26.44 54.22 30.27
C GLU A 216 27.21 53.26 29.35
N GLN A 217 26.55 52.21 28.86
CA GLN A 217 26.61 51.86 27.44
C GLN A 217 25.46 50.92 27.02
N ASN A 218 24.96 51.14 25.79
CA ASN A 218 23.83 50.41 25.21
C ASN A 218 24.25 49.06 24.62
N THR A 219 23.33 48.07 24.64
CA THR A 219 23.37 46.93 23.71
C THR A 219 21.95 46.59 23.24
N PHE A 220 21.73 46.57 21.92
CA PHE A 220 20.42 46.28 21.32
C PHE A 220 19.94 44.85 21.58
N LYS A 221 18.64 44.67 21.84
CA LYS A 221 17.94 43.39 21.69
C LYS A 221 17.22 43.38 20.34
N ASN A 222 17.52 42.41 19.47
CA ASN A 222 16.66 42.07 18.34
C ASN A 222 15.55 41.13 18.81
N SER A 223 14.30 41.46 18.51
CA SER A 223 13.12 40.64 18.81
C SER A 223 12.95 39.51 17.79
N VAL A 224 12.65 38.31 18.27
CA VAL A 224 12.07 37.24 17.44
C VAL A 224 10.56 37.34 17.58
N ASP A 225 9.87 37.65 16.48
CA ASP A 225 8.41 37.75 16.44
C ASP A 225 7.75 36.35 16.43
N GLY A 226 6.56 36.22 17.03
CA GLY A 226 5.98 34.90 17.30
C GLY A 226 4.53 34.87 17.78
N PHE A 227 3.68 34.22 16.97
CA PHE A 227 2.33 33.73 17.31
C PHE A 227 1.30 34.76 17.80
N THR A 228 0.58 35.36 16.85
CA THR A 228 -0.73 35.95 17.12
C THR A 228 -1.77 34.88 17.51
N PRO A 229 -2.73 35.17 18.42
CA PRO A 229 -3.83 34.26 18.72
C PRO A 229 -4.79 34.09 17.54
N ALA A 230 -5.26 32.87 17.28
CA ALA A 230 -6.27 32.61 16.25
C ALA A 230 -7.63 33.24 16.64
N SER A 231 -8.18 34.10 15.77
CA SER A 231 -9.48 34.72 16.02
C SER A 231 -10.63 33.71 15.88
N LEU A 232 -11.74 33.97 16.56
CA LEU A 232 -12.91 33.07 16.55
C LEU A 232 -13.74 33.19 15.26
N GLU A 233 -13.58 34.29 14.53
CA GLU A 233 -14.25 34.62 13.26
C GLU A 233 -13.87 33.64 12.14
N ILE A 234 -12.69 33.00 12.24
CA ILE A 234 -12.24 31.95 11.31
C ILE A 234 -13.31 30.84 11.17
N LEU A 235 -14.09 30.56 12.23
CA LEU A 235 -15.12 29.52 12.20
C LEU A 235 -16.37 29.89 11.43
N ASP A 236 -16.61 31.17 11.16
CA ASP A 236 -17.83 31.64 10.52
C ASP A 236 -17.66 31.69 8.98
N HIS A 237 -16.41 31.66 8.49
CA HIS A 237 -16.02 31.42 7.09
C HIS A 237 -15.61 29.95 6.79
N VAL A 238 -15.73 29.06 7.78
CA VAL A 238 -15.29 27.65 7.68
C VAL A 238 -16.47 26.69 7.61
N LYS A 239 -16.49 25.92 6.51
CA LYS A 239 -17.43 24.82 6.30
C LYS A 239 -16.78 23.52 6.76
N ILE A 240 -17.35 22.83 7.76
CA ILE A 240 -16.90 21.48 8.10
C ILE A 240 -17.26 20.54 6.97
N ASN A 241 -16.24 19.97 6.33
CA ASN A 241 -16.40 18.98 5.28
C ASN A 241 -16.81 17.64 5.90
N MET A 242 -18.11 17.43 6.05
CA MET A 242 -18.66 16.08 6.22
C MET A 242 -18.31 15.26 4.98
N THR A 243 -17.27 14.46 5.12
CA THR A 243 -16.70 13.61 4.07
C THR A 243 -17.79 12.79 3.37
N THR A 244 -17.65 12.66 2.04
CA THR A 244 -18.56 11.97 1.10
C THR A 244 -19.40 10.85 1.72
N PRO A 245 -20.71 10.77 1.43
CA PRO A 245 -21.68 9.98 2.17
C PRO A 245 -21.24 8.55 2.49
N GLU A 246 -20.81 8.32 3.74
CA GLU A 246 -20.30 7.04 4.25
C GLU A 246 -21.43 6.06 4.63
N THR A 247 -22.70 6.45 4.46
CA THR A 247 -23.89 5.65 4.83
C THR A 247 -24.99 5.69 3.76
N PRO A 248 -25.84 4.65 3.63
CA PRO A 248 -26.90 4.62 2.62
C PRO A 248 -27.89 5.78 2.78
N LEU A 249 -28.24 6.13 4.02
CA LEU A 249 -29.09 7.28 4.33
C LEU A 249 -28.48 8.61 3.87
N SER A 250 -27.17 8.80 4.02
CA SER A 250 -26.49 9.99 3.48
C SER A 250 -26.38 9.99 1.96
N THR A 251 -26.23 8.83 1.31
CA THR A 251 -26.21 8.72 -0.17
C THR A 251 -27.59 9.04 -0.74
N ILE A 252 -28.65 8.49 -0.13
CA ILE A 252 -30.05 8.73 -0.51
C ILE A 252 -30.44 10.19 -0.23
N LYS A 253 -30.09 10.75 0.94
CA LYS A 253 -30.35 12.16 1.24
C LYS A 253 -29.58 13.11 0.31
N GLY A 254 -28.34 12.78 -0.06
CA GLY A 254 -27.57 13.54 -1.06
C GLY A 254 -28.15 13.50 -2.48
N LEU A 255 -28.94 12.47 -2.81
CA LEU A 255 -29.71 12.40 -4.07
C LEU A 255 -31.08 13.10 -3.99
N LEU A 256 -31.59 13.40 -2.80
CA LEU A 256 -32.96 13.88 -2.57
C LEU A 256 -33.06 15.27 -1.91
N SER A 257 -31.97 15.88 -1.43
CA SER A 257 -32.07 17.11 -0.63
C SER A 257 -30.80 17.98 -0.66
N SER A 258 -30.93 19.17 -1.24
CA SER A 258 -29.93 20.27 -1.22
C SER A 258 -30.08 21.23 -0.02
N SER A 259 -30.62 20.74 1.10
CA SER A 259 -30.92 21.56 2.28
C SER A 259 -29.67 21.85 3.11
N LYS A 260 -29.33 23.14 3.27
CA LYS A 260 -28.44 23.62 4.33
C LYS A 260 -29.04 23.24 5.70
N SER A 261 -28.19 22.91 6.66
CA SER A 261 -28.58 22.65 8.06
C SER A 261 -27.75 23.51 9.00
N ASP A 262 -28.41 24.17 9.97
CA ASP A 262 -27.78 25.15 10.85
C ASP A 262 -26.65 24.58 11.72
N GLN A 263 -25.64 25.42 11.98
CA GLN A 263 -24.43 25.02 12.69
C GLN A 263 -24.64 24.93 14.21
N SER A 264 -24.96 23.75 14.71
CA SER A 264 -24.70 23.38 16.12
C SER A 264 -23.53 22.40 16.20
N PHE A 265 -22.29 22.93 16.25
CA PHE A 265 -21.07 22.14 16.23
C PHE A 265 -21.03 21.04 17.31
N SER A 266 -21.03 19.79 16.87
CA SER A 266 -21.13 18.61 17.72
C SER A 266 -19.78 18.15 18.24
N ARG A 267 -19.75 17.65 19.49
CA ARG A 267 -18.59 16.94 20.05
C ARG A 267 -18.17 15.70 19.23
N LYS A 268 -19.09 15.16 18.41
CA LYS A 268 -18.79 14.07 17.45
C LYS A 268 -17.99 14.58 16.24
N GLU A 269 -18.26 15.80 15.78
CA GLU A 269 -17.58 16.44 14.65
C GLU A 269 -16.19 16.90 15.04
N LEU A 270 -16.05 17.54 16.21
CA LEU A 270 -14.74 17.88 16.78
C LEU A 270 -13.82 16.65 16.84
N ARG A 271 -14.32 15.51 17.35
CA ARG A 271 -13.56 14.25 17.38
C ARG A 271 -13.21 13.70 15.98
N LYS A 272 -14.04 13.91 14.96
CA LYS A 272 -13.73 13.51 13.57
C LYS A 272 -12.67 14.43 12.96
N ALA A 273 -12.76 15.75 13.18
CA ALA A 273 -11.77 16.73 12.76
C ALA A 273 -10.39 16.52 13.44
N GLU A 274 -10.37 16.28 14.75
CA GLU A 274 -9.16 15.89 15.49
C GLU A 274 -8.51 14.64 14.89
N GLN A 275 -9.30 13.62 14.50
CA GLN A 275 -8.78 12.41 13.85
C GLN A 275 -8.26 12.68 12.44
N GLN A 276 -8.96 13.49 11.63
CA GLN A 276 -8.52 13.85 10.28
C GLN A 276 -7.18 14.60 10.31
N ILE A 277 -7.03 15.65 11.14
CA ILE A 277 -5.77 16.40 11.26
C ILE A 277 -4.65 15.55 11.89
N CYS A 278 -4.98 14.69 12.87
CA CYS A 278 -4.01 13.73 13.44
C CYS A 278 -3.52 12.69 12.41
N MET A 279 -4.32 12.36 11.38
CA MET A 279 -3.86 11.54 10.25
C MET A 279 -3.04 12.36 9.25
N ALA A 280 -3.52 13.56 8.88
CA ALA A 280 -2.85 14.43 7.92
C ALA A 280 -1.43 14.83 8.37
N LEU A 281 -1.25 15.19 9.65
CA LEU A 281 0.07 15.53 10.18
C LEU A 281 1.07 14.35 10.17
N LYS A 282 0.61 13.09 10.28
CA LYS A 282 1.47 11.91 10.16
C LYS A 282 1.87 11.63 8.72
N GLU A 283 0.91 11.74 7.80
CA GLU A 283 1.15 11.60 6.36
C GLU A 283 2.17 12.67 5.91
N PHE A 284 1.95 13.93 6.30
CA PHE A 284 2.86 15.05 6.05
C PHE A 284 4.24 14.85 6.69
N TYR A 285 4.30 14.39 7.94
CA TYR A 285 5.57 14.07 8.59
C TYR A 285 6.34 12.95 7.87
N ASN A 286 5.64 11.92 7.37
CA ASN A 286 6.24 10.87 6.55
C ASN A 286 6.71 11.40 5.18
N LYS A 287 6.01 12.37 4.55
CA LYS A 287 6.47 13.08 3.34
C LYS A 287 7.82 13.75 3.57
N LEU A 288 7.91 14.62 4.59
CA LEU A 288 9.14 15.32 4.96
C LEU A 288 10.29 14.34 5.23
N ARG A 289 10.02 13.23 5.94
CA ARG A 289 10.99 12.18 6.21
C ARG A 289 11.50 11.48 4.95
N LEU A 290 10.64 11.19 3.96
CA LEU A 290 11.11 10.64 2.67
C LEU A 290 11.93 11.68 1.90
N LEU A 291 11.52 12.95 1.89
CA LEU A 291 12.22 14.04 1.20
C LEU A 291 13.63 14.29 1.79
N LYS A 292 13.75 14.28 3.13
CA LYS A 292 15.03 14.29 3.84
C LYS A 292 15.91 13.09 3.48
N SER A 293 15.32 11.90 3.35
CA SER A 293 16.04 10.70 2.89
C SER A 293 16.45 10.78 1.42
N TYR A 294 15.68 11.47 0.57
CA TYR A 294 15.99 11.70 -0.84
C TYR A 294 17.22 12.63 -0.99
N SER A 295 17.27 13.77 -0.30
CA SER A 295 18.47 14.64 -0.30
C SER A 295 19.70 13.86 0.18
N PHE A 296 19.64 13.25 1.38
CA PHE A 296 20.77 12.51 1.95
C PHE A 296 21.32 11.40 1.04
N LEU A 297 20.44 10.66 0.35
CA LEU A 297 20.84 9.61 -0.59
C LEU A 297 21.52 10.18 -1.84
N ASN A 298 21.00 11.26 -2.42
CA ASN A 298 21.59 11.87 -3.61
C ASN A 298 22.92 12.58 -3.28
N LEU A 299 23.01 13.37 -2.21
CA LEU A 299 24.26 13.97 -1.72
C LEU A 299 25.33 12.89 -1.44
N SER A 300 24.93 11.80 -0.77
CA SER A 300 25.78 10.62 -0.58
C SER A 300 26.26 9.99 -1.88
N ALA A 301 25.42 9.98 -2.93
CA ALA A 301 25.80 9.50 -4.25
C ALA A 301 26.73 10.47 -4.98
N PHE A 302 26.52 11.80 -4.90
CA PHE A 302 27.40 12.81 -5.52
C PHE A 302 28.80 12.73 -4.91
N SER A 303 28.90 12.66 -3.58
CA SER A 303 30.18 12.46 -2.89
C SER A 303 30.87 11.16 -3.30
N LYS A 304 30.13 10.07 -3.53
CA LYS A 304 30.69 8.75 -3.90
C LYS A 304 30.98 8.59 -5.41
N ILE A 305 30.35 9.37 -6.29
CA ILE A 305 30.68 9.39 -7.72
C ILE A 305 31.87 10.33 -7.98
N MET A 306 31.96 11.47 -7.31
CA MET A 306 33.13 12.35 -7.40
C MET A 306 34.39 11.72 -6.78
N LYS A 307 34.29 11.11 -5.59
CA LYS A 307 35.39 10.28 -5.04
C LYS A 307 35.73 9.03 -5.87
N LYS A 308 34.95 8.73 -6.91
CA LYS A 308 35.30 7.75 -7.95
C LYS A 308 35.92 8.39 -9.18
N TYR A 309 35.45 9.57 -9.59
CA TYR A 309 36.05 10.39 -10.63
C TYR A 309 37.52 10.64 -10.31
N ASP A 310 37.84 11.25 -9.15
CA ASP A 310 39.22 11.58 -8.75
C ASP A 310 40.15 10.36 -8.76
N LYS A 311 39.63 9.17 -8.43
CA LYS A 311 40.38 7.91 -8.45
C LYS A 311 40.58 7.30 -9.86
N VAL A 312 39.80 7.73 -10.85
CA VAL A 312 39.92 7.31 -12.26
C VAL A 312 40.70 8.35 -13.08
N SER A 313 40.50 9.63 -12.79
CA SER A 313 41.13 10.73 -13.51
C SER A 313 42.48 11.16 -12.91
N SER A 314 42.77 10.79 -11.65
CA SER A 314 43.88 11.32 -10.85
C SER A 314 43.85 12.86 -10.69
N ARG A 315 42.69 13.47 -10.90
CA ARG A 315 42.42 14.92 -10.76
C ARG A 315 41.63 15.17 -9.47
N ASN A 316 41.98 16.17 -8.66
CA ASN A 316 41.36 16.43 -7.35
C ASN A 316 40.01 17.18 -7.40
N ALA A 317 39.24 16.99 -8.48
CA ALA A 317 38.05 17.80 -8.79
C ALA A 317 36.86 17.57 -7.85
N SER A 318 36.84 16.50 -7.04
CA SER A 318 35.76 16.27 -6.08
C SER A 318 35.65 17.36 -5.01
N THR A 319 36.74 18.05 -4.69
CA THR A 319 36.73 19.12 -3.69
C THR A 319 35.80 20.26 -4.13
N ASP A 320 35.98 20.73 -5.36
CA ASP A 320 35.34 21.96 -5.84
C ASP A 320 33.92 21.70 -6.35
N TYR A 321 33.68 20.51 -6.93
CA TYR A 321 32.32 20.07 -7.24
C TYR A 321 31.48 19.92 -5.97
N LEU A 322 32.04 19.39 -4.89
CA LEU A 322 31.27 19.19 -3.65
C LEU A 322 31.02 20.50 -2.89
N LYS A 323 31.90 21.52 -2.98
CA LYS A 323 31.57 22.89 -2.51
C LYS A 323 30.27 23.40 -3.15
N MET A 324 30.10 23.22 -4.47
CA MET A 324 28.90 23.60 -5.21
C MET A 324 27.68 22.77 -4.79
N VAL A 325 27.84 21.45 -4.67
CA VAL A 325 26.75 20.56 -4.22
C VAL A 325 26.28 20.94 -2.80
N ASP A 326 27.20 21.26 -1.90
CA ASP A 326 26.91 21.63 -0.51
C ASP A 326 26.31 23.05 -0.40
N SER A 327 26.66 24.00 -1.29
CA SER A 327 26.06 25.33 -1.32
C SER A 327 24.67 25.37 -1.98
N SER A 328 24.40 24.45 -2.91
CA SER A 328 23.12 24.35 -3.63
C SER A 328 21.90 24.13 -2.73
N TYR A 329 20.71 24.39 -3.26
CA TYR A 329 19.45 24.26 -2.51
C TYR A 329 19.22 22.85 -1.92
N VAL A 330 19.64 21.78 -2.61
CA VAL A 330 19.54 20.39 -2.07
C VAL A 330 20.58 20.08 -0.97
N GLY A 331 21.68 20.83 -0.90
CA GLY A 331 22.73 20.71 0.12
C GLY A 331 22.51 21.62 1.34
N SER A 332 22.06 22.86 1.12
CA SER A 332 21.99 23.92 2.15
C SER A 332 20.59 24.20 2.71
N SER A 333 19.51 23.71 2.09
CA SER A 333 18.14 23.98 2.58
C SER A 333 17.77 23.15 3.81
N ASP A 334 17.78 23.83 4.95
CA ASP A 334 17.32 23.32 6.26
C ASP A 334 15.78 23.31 6.40
N GLU A 335 15.03 23.76 5.38
CA GLU A 335 13.60 24.02 5.52
C GLU A 335 12.77 22.75 5.81
N VAL A 336 13.18 21.61 5.25
CA VAL A 336 12.59 20.30 5.59
C VAL A 336 12.82 19.94 7.06
N ASN A 337 13.95 20.31 7.65
CA ASN A 337 14.24 20.06 9.07
C ASN A 337 13.37 20.95 9.96
N ARG A 338 13.28 22.24 9.64
CA ARG A 338 12.40 23.20 10.34
C ARG A 338 10.92 22.79 10.29
N LEU A 339 10.43 22.33 9.13
CA LEU A 339 9.08 21.81 8.98
C LEU A 339 8.86 20.53 9.82
N MET A 340 9.84 19.62 9.86
CA MET A 340 9.76 18.43 10.72
C MET A 340 9.67 18.82 12.21
N GLU A 341 10.48 19.77 12.67
CA GLU A 341 10.48 20.24 14.06
C GLU A 341 9.18 20.98 14.43
N ARG A 342 8.66 21.84 13.54
CA ARG A 342 7.34 22.49 13.69
C ARG A 342 6.22 21.45 13.84
N VAL A 343 6.22 20.41 13.01
CA VAL A 343 5.23 19.31 13.07
C VAL A 343 5.39 18.46 14.33
N GLU A 344 6.62 18.12 14.73
CA GLU A 344 6.89 17.37 15.96
C GLU A 344 6.38 18.13 17.19
N HIS A 345 6.71 19.43 17.31
CA HIS A 345 6.25 20.28 18.40
C HIS A 345 4.71 20.43 18.42
N ALA A 346 4.09 20.78 17.28
CA ALA A 346 2.65 20.94 17.19
C ALA A 346 1.89 19.64 17.51
N PHE A 347 2.39 18.49 17.02
CA PHE A 347 1.77 17.19 17.30
C PHE A 347 1.88 16.80 18.78
N ILE A 348 3.05 17.02 19.39
CA ILE A 348 3.28 16.73 20.82
C ILE A 348 2.38 17.63 21.70
N LYS A 349 2.29 18.93 21.38
CA LYS A 349 1.44 19.90 22.08
C LYS A 349 -0.05 19.55 21.98
N HIS A 350 -0.57 19.30 20.77
CA HIS A 350 -2.02 19.24 20.51
C HIS A 350 -2.64 17.82 20.45
N PHE A 351 -1.84 16.74 20.44
CA PHE A 351 -2.33 15.35 20.43
C PHE A 351 -1.61 14.39 21.41
N ALA A 352 -0.38 14.70 21.85
CA ALA A 352 0.34 13.86 22.82
C ALA A 352 0.25 14.36 24.27
N ASN A 353 -0.37 15.52 24.52
CA ASN A 353 -0.43 16.22 25.81
C ASN A 353 0.98 16.47 26.39
N GLY A 354 1.90 16.99 25.58
CA GLY A 354 3.29 17.25 25.98
C GLY A 354 4.19 16.00 26.07
N ASN A 355 3.64 14.78 26.04
CA ASN A 355 4.43 13.55 26.15
C ASN A 355 5.21 13.28 24.85
N HIS A 356 6.46 13.73 24.81
CA HIS A 356 7.38 13.57 23.66
C HIS A 356 7.51 12.11 23.20
N SER A 357 7.67 11.15 24.12
CA SER A 357 7.82 9.72 23.76
C SER A 357 6.56 9.18 23.06
N LYS A 358 5.36 9.49 23.58
CA LYS A 358 4.08 9.11 22.99
C LYS A 358 3.89 9.77 21.62
N GLY A 359 4.19 11.06 21.48
CA GLY A 359 4.12 11.78 20.21
C GLY A 359 5.07 11.19 19.17
N MET A 360 6.35 11.01 19.53
CA MET A 360 7.38 10.52 18.62
C MET A 360 7.14 9.09 18.14
N ASN A 361 6.72 8.19 19.04
CA ASN A 361 6.31 6.83 18.67
C ASN A 361 5.05 6.79 17.77
N THR A 362 4.27 7.88 17.75
CA THR A 362 3.04 8.02 16.94
C THR A 362 3.30 8.68 15.57
N LEU A 363 4.36 9.49 15.45
CA LEU A 363 4.84 10.09 14.19
C LEU A 363 5.87 9.22 13.46
N ARG A 364 6.70 8.47 14.20
CA ARG A 364 7.75 7.57 13.67
C ARG A 364 7.36 6.11 13.93
N PRO A 365 6.39 5.53 13.20
CA PRO A 365 6.00 4.13 13.37
C PRO A 365 7.21 3.22 13.15
N THR A 366 7.57 2.43 14.18
CA THR A 366 8.68 1.49 14.11
C THR A 366 8.31 0.30 13.24
N ALA A 367 9.22 -0.11 12.35
CA ALA A 367 8.99 -1.26 11.48
C ALA A 367 8.75 -2.53 12.34
N LYS A 368 7.67 -3.26 12.05
CA LYS A 368 7.32 -4.51 12.74
C LYS A 368 8.52 -5.46 12.80
N ARG A 369 9.07 -5.70 14.00
CA ARG A 369 10.08 -6.75 14.22
C ARG A 369 9.48 -8.10 13.87
N GLU A 370 10.12 -8.83 12.96
CA GLU A 370 9.62 -10.12 12.49
C GLU A 370 9.56 -11.14 13.65
N ARG A 371 8.41 -11.78 13.85
CA ARG A 371 8.15 -12.68 15.00
C ARG A 371 8.59 -14.10 14.68
N HIS A 372 9.69 -14.57 15.29
CA HIS A 372 10.24 -15.91 15.07
C HIS A 372 9.20 -17.06 15.21
N ARG A 373 8.25 -16.94 16.16
CA ARG A 373 7.13 -17.89 16.35
C ARG A 373 6.27 -18.09 15.09
N ILE A 374 6.07 -17.05 14.28
CA ILE A 374 5.30 -17.15 13.03
C ILE A 374 6.05 -18.01 12.01
N THR A 375 7.37 -17.78 11.85
CA THR A 375 8.21 -18.58 10.94
C THR A 375 8.28 -20.06 11.37
N PHE A 376 8.36 -20.33 12.68
CA PHE A 376 8.33 -21.70 13.20
C PHE A 376 7.00 -22.41 12.95
N LEU A 377 5.88 -21.81 13.37
CA LEU A 377 4.54 -22.40 13.16
C LEU A 377 4.22 -22.58 11.68
N LEU A 378 4.75 -21.68 10.83
CA LEU A 378 4.58 -21.79 9.39
C LEU A 378 5.31 -23.01 8.82
N GLY A 379 6.58 -23.21 9.19
CA GLY A 379 7.32 -24.43 8.82
C GLY A 379 6.63 -25.69 9.28
N LEU A 380 6.14 -25.70 10.52
CA LEU A 380 5.38 -26.82 11.11
C LEU A 380 4.10 -27.12 10.30
N PHE A 381 3.20 -26.16 10.12
CA PHE A 381 1.93 -26.41 9.42
C PHE A 381 2.12 -26.70 7.93
N THR A 382 3.13 -26.13 7.26
CA THR A 382 3.48 -26.52 5.88
C THR A 382 3.99 -27.96 5.83
N GLY A 383 4.87 -28.36 6.76
CA GLY A 383 5.34 -29.75 6.87
C GLY A 383 4.21 -30.74 7.15
N CYS A 384 3.33 -30.44 8.10
CA CYS A 384 2.13 -31.24 8.38
C CYS A 384 1.21 -31.32 7.16
N SER A 385 1.00 -30.22 6.41
CA SER A 385 0.18 -30.25 5.19
C SER A 385 0.74 -31.19 4.14
N ILE A 386 2.07 -31.18 3.93
CA ILE A 386 2.75 -32.08 2.98
C ILE A 386 2.64 -33.54 3.46
N ALA A 387 2.86 -33.81 4.75
CA ALA A 387 2.73 -35.15 5.32
C ALA A 387 1.30 -35.70 5.20
N LEU A 388 0.27 -34.87 5.42
CA LEU A 388 -1.13 -35.27 5.27
C LEU A 388 -1.53 -35.48 3.79
N ILE A 389 -0.97 -34.71 2.85
CA ILE A 389 -1.13 -34.97 1.40
C ILE A 389 -0.49 -36.32 1.02
N VAL A 390 0.71 -36.62 1.51
CA VAL A 390 1.37 -37.91 1.27
C VAL A 390 0.57 -39.07 1.89
N ALA A 391 0.08 -38.92 3.12
CA ALA A 391 -0.79 -39.91 3.77
C ALA A 391 -2.09 -40.14 2.99
N LEU A 392 -2.72 -39.08 2.47
CA LEU A 392 -3.93 -39.17 1.64
C LEU A 392 -3.66 -39.88 0.31
N ILE A 393 -2.54 -39.59 -0.35
CA ILE A 393 -2.11 -40.29 -1.57
C ILE A 393 -1.88 -41.78 -1.27
N ILE A 394 -1.18 -42.11 -0.19
CA ILE A 394 -0.92 -43.50 0.22
C ILE A 394 -2.24 -44.22 0.53
N LEU A 395 -3.15 -43.62 1.30
CA LEU A 395 -4.44 -44.21 1.63
C LEU A 395 -5.27 -44.52 0.37
N ILE A 396 -5.35 -43.57 -0.56
CA ILE A 396 -6.09 -43.72 -1.83
C ILE A 396 -5.54 -44.89 -2.67
N HIS A 397 -4.22 -45.03 -2.76
CA HIS A 397 -3.59 -46.11 -3.54
C HIS A 397 -3.63 -47.46 -2.82
N ALA A 398 -3.19 -47.53 -1.56
CA ALA A 398 -3.08 -48.77 -0.79
C ALA A 398 -4.43 -49.43 -0.48
N ARG A 399 -5.52 -48.66 -0.55
CA ARG A 399 -6.91 -49.16 -0.41
C ARG A 399 -7.68 -49.19 -1.73
N ASN A 400 -7.05 -48.83 -2.85
CA ASN A 400 -7.65 -48.70 -4.18
C ASN A 400 -9.01 -47.95 -4.19
N ILE A 401 -9.15 -46.92 -3.33
CA ILE A 401 -10.43 -46.23 -3.06
C ILE A 401 -11.10 -45.75 -4.34
N LEU A 402 -10.29 -45.27 -5.29
CA LEU A 402 -10.73 -44.80 -6.61
C LEU A 402 -11.64 -45.81 -7.33
N TYR A 403 -11.41 -47.11 -7.19
CA TYR A 403 -12.21 -48.19 -7.80
C TYR A 403 -12.78 -49.17 -6.77
N SER A 404 -13.18 -48.64 -5.62
CA SER A 404 -14.36 -49.17 -4.91
C SER A 404 -15.63 -48.97 -5.75
N GLU A 405 -16.70 -49.73 -5.48
CA GLU A 405 -18.01 -49.44 -6.08
C GLU A 405 -18.58 -48.08 -5.62
N GLY A 406 -18.06 -47.55 -4.50
CA GLY A 406 -18.27 -46.18 -4.05
C GLY A 406 -17.61 -45.08 -4.90
N ARG A 407 -16.88 -45.43 -5.98
CA ARG A 407 -16.18 -44.52 -6.94
C ARG A 407 -16.98 -43.26 -7.27
N THR A 408 -18.30 -43.38 -7.42
CA THR A 408 -19.20 -42.30 -7.81
C THR A 408 -19.86 -41.63 -6.60
N ILE A 409 -20.44 -42.39 -5.66
CA ILE A 409 -21.27 -41.86 -4.56
C ILE A 409 -20.46 -40.89 -3.67
N TYR A 410 -19.22 -41.22 -3.33
CA TYR A 410 -18.34 -40.32 -2.57
C TYR A 410 -17.96 -39.06 -3.38
N MET A 411 -17.75 -39.21 -4.69
CA MET A 411 -17.35 -38.13 -5.59
C MET A 411 -18.46 -37.14 -5.95
N ASP A 412 -19.73 -37.53 -5.79
CA ASP A 412 -20.89 -36.66 -5.97
C ASP A 412 -21.41 -36.03 -4.67
N ASN A 413 -21.20 -36.66 -3.50
CA ASN A 413 -21.71 -36.14 -2.22
C ASN A 413 -20.61 -35.50 -1.35
N ILE A 414 -19.45 -36.14 -1.18
CA ILE A 414 -18.46 -35.75 -0.16
C ILE A 414 -17.34 -34.88 -0.76
N PHE A 415 -16.88 -35.23 -1.97
CA PHE A 415 -15.86 -34.46 -2.68
C PHE A 415 -16.23 -32.98 -2.95
N PRO A 416 -17.48 -32.60 -3.31
CA PRO A 416 -17.85 -31.18 -3.47
C PRO A 416 -17.74 -30.36 -2.18
N LEU A 417 -18.01 -31.00 -1.03
CA LEU A 417 -17.98 -30.36 0.28
C LEU A 417 -16.54 -30.03 0.70
N TYR A 418 -15.61 -30.97 0.52
CA TYR A 418 -14.19 -30.73 0.81
C TYR A 418 -13.49 -29.85 -0.25
N SER A 419 -13.96 -29.87 -1.50
CA SER A 419 -13.43 -29.00 -2.56
C SER A 419 -13.51 -27.51 -2.22
N LEU A 420 -14.54 -27.09 -1.47
CA LEU A 420 -14.69 -25.72 -0.98
C LEU A 420 -13.45 -25.24 -0.19
N PHE A 421 -12.95 -26.05 0.75
CA PHE A 421 -11.74 -25.71 1.51
C PHE A 421 -10.51 -25.70 0.60
N GLY A 422 -10.42 -26.63 -0.36
CA GLY A 422 -9.37 -26.63 -1.38
C GLY A 422 -9.30 -25.31 -2.16
N TYR A 423 -10.45 -24.77 -2.58
CA TYR A 423 -10.54 -23.47 -3.27
C TYR A 423 -10.10 -22.30 -2.36
N ILE A 424 -10.56 -22.29 -1.10
CA ILE A 424 -10.20 -21.24 -0.11
C ILE A 424 -8.69 -21.28 0.19
N VAL A 425 -8.14 -22.47 0.44
CA VAL A 425 -6.70 -22.67 0.67
C VAL A 425 -5.90 -22.23 -0.55
N LEU A 426 -6.21 -22.73 -1.75
CA LEU A 426 -5.47 -22.37 -2.97
C LEU A 426 -5.49 -20.86 -3.24
N HIS A 427 -6.65 -20.21 -3.07
CA HIS A 427 -6.76 -18.77 -3.26
C HIS A 427 -5.96 -17.98 -2.20
N THR A 428 -5.92 -18.47 -0.96
CA THR A 428 -5.12 -17.85 0.12
C THR A 428 -3.61 -18.06 -0.09
N ILE A 429 -3.18 -19.21 -0.61
CA ILE A 429 -1.79 -19.43 -1.07
C ILE A 429 -1.44 -18.45 -2.20
N MET A 430 -2.32 -18.30 -3.21
CA MET A 430 -2.09 -17.37 -4.31
C MET A 430 -2.06 -15.90 -3.86
N TYR A 431 -2.88 -15.51 -2.89
CA TYR A 431 -2.81 -14.16 -2.29
C TYR A 431 -1.52 -13.96 -1.49
N SER A 432 -1.08 -14.95 -0.72
CA SER A 432 0.24 -14.92 -0.05
C SER A 432 1.40 -14.77 -1.04
N ALA A 433 1.39 -15.55 -2.13
CA ALA A 433 2.39 -15.46 -3.18
C ALA A 433 2.41 -14.06 -3.83
N ASN A 434 1.23 -13.48 -4.06
CA ASN A 434 1.11 -12.08 -4.51
C ASN A 434 1.74 -11.09 -3.52
N VAL A 435 1.42 -11.16 -2.22
CA VAL A 435 2.02 -10.28 -1.20
C VAL A 435 3.54 -10.45 -1.10
N TYR A 436 4.06 -11.66 -1.28
CA TYR A 436 5.49 -11.92 -1.37
C TYR A 436 6.11 -11.25 -2.60
N LEU A 437 5.52 -11.44 -3.79
CA LEU A 437 6.00 -10.85 -5.04
C LEU A 437 5.92 -9.31 -5.03
N TRP A 438 4.82 -8.73 -4.54
CA TRP A 438 4.68 -7.28 -4.37
C TRP A 438 5.78 -6.72 -3.45
N ARG A 439 6.01 -7.32 -2.27
CA ARG A 439 7.12 -6.94 -1.36
C ARG A 439 8.48 -7.14 -2.03
N ARG A 440 8.66 -8.17 -2.87
CA ARG A 440 9.92 -8.47 -3.58
C ARG A 440 10.23 -7.51 -4.73
N TYR A 441 9.21 -6.94 -5.39
CA TYR A 441 9.34 -5.96 -6.47
C TYR A 441 9.06 -4.51 -6.02
N LYS A 442 9.03 -4.24 -4.70
CA LYS A 442 8.70 -2.94 -4.07
C LYS A 442 7.32 -2.34 -4.42
N ILE A 443 6.40 -3.13 -4.97
CA ILE A 443 5.04 -2.66 -5.29
C ILE A 443 4.33 -2.27 -3.99
N ASN A 444 3.89 -1.01 -3.91
CA ASN A 444 3.35 -0.40 -2.69
C ASN A 444 1.88 -0.81 -2.42
N TYR A 445 1.67 -2.11 -2.18
CA TYR A 445 0.34 -2.70 -2.01
C TYR A 445 -0.41 -2.16 -0.79
N SER A 446 0.29 -1.77 0.28
CA SER A 446 -0.36 -1.24 1.49
C SER A 446 -1.02 0.10 1.23
N PHE A 447 -0.36 0.97 0.46
CA PHE A 447 -0.94 2.23 -0.04
C PHE A 447 -2.13 1.98 -0.98
N ILE A 448 -1.97 1.09 -1.97
CA ILE A 448 -3.01 0.80 -2.98
C ILE A 448 -4.29 0.20 -2.35
N PHE A 449 -4.15 -0.70 -1.38
CA PHE A 449 -5.29 -1.22 -0.61
C PHE A 449 -5.78 -0.28 0.50
N GLY A 450 -5.07 0.83 0.76
CA GLY A 450 -5.44 1.79 1.80
C GLY A 450 -5.46 1.20 3.22
N PHE A 451 -4.61 0.20 3.50
CA PHE A 451 -4.52 -0.36 4.85
C PHE A 451 -4.06 0.70 5.86
N LYS A 452 -4.49 0.58 7.11
CA LYS A 452 -3.97 1.42 8.20
C LYS A 452 -2.55 0.96 8.53
N GLU A 453 -1.61 1.89 8.68
CA GLU A 453 -0.20 1.58 8.98
C GLU A 453 -0.08 0.56 10.11
N GLY A 454 0.69 -0.52 9.88
CA GLY A 454 0.90 -1.56 10.88
C GLY A 454 -0.28 -2.53 11.05
N THR A 455 -1.36 -2.40 10.27
CA THR A 455 -2.46 -3.40 10.22
C THR A 455 -2.35 -4.36 9.03
N GLU A 456 -1.44 -4.10 8.07
CA GLU A 456 -1.19 -5.00 6.95
C GLU A 456 -0.63 -6.37 7.39
N LEU A 457 -1.01 -7.43 6.67
CA LEU A 457 -0.48 -8.78 6.88
C LEU A 457 0.66 -9.04 5.90
N GLY A 458 1.82 -9.45 6.42
CA GLY A 458 2.91 -9.94 5.59
C GLY A 458 2.62 -11.33 5.02
N TYR A 459 3.26 -11.67 3.91
CA TYR A 459 3.08 -12.97 3.23
C TYR A 459 3.19 -14.19 4.16
N ARG A 460 4.12 -14.19 5.14
CA ARG A 460 4.25 -15.30 6.11
C ARG A 460 3.02 -15.47 7.01
N GLU A 461 2.33 -14.37 7.33
CA GLU A 461 1.15 -14.37 8.19
C GLU A 461 -0.08 -14.89 7.42
N VAL A 462 -0.23 -14.47 6.17
CA VAL A 462 -1.23 -15.02 5.23
C VAL A 462 -0.98 -16.50 4.94
N PHE A 463 0.27 -16.89 4.67
CA PHE A 463 0.62 -18.29 4.40
C PHE A 463 0.41 -19.18 5.64
N LEU A 464 0.62 -18.66 6.86
CA LEU A 464 0.37 -19.39 8.10
C LEU A 464 -1.13 -19.71 8.29
N LEU A 465 -2.02 -18.76 7.97
CA LEU A 465 -3.46 -19.00 7.96
C LEU A 465 -3.83 -20.08 6.93
N SER A 466 -3.25 -19.97 5.73
CA SER A 466 -3.49 -20.93 4.65
C SER A 466 -3.01 -22.34 4.99
N ALA A 467 -1.83 -22.47 5.60
CA ALA A 467 -1.26 -23.75 6.02
C ALA A 467 -2.02 -24.36 7.21
N GLY A 468 -2.45 -23.53 8.18
CA GLY A 468 -3.31 -23.98 9.28
C GLY A 468 -4.65 -24.52 8.77
N LEU A 469 -5.29 -23.82 7.83
CA LEU A 469 -6.52 -24.31 7.20
C LEU A 469 -6.28 -25.56 6.35
N ALA A 470 -5.16 -25.65 5.64
CA ALA A 470 -4.78 -26.85 4.89
C ALA A 470 -4.65 -28.07 5.82
N VAL A 471 -3.93 -27.96 6.94
CA VAL A 471 -3.84 -29.03 7.95
C VAL A 471 -5.21 -29.46 8.45
N LEU A 472 -6.07 -28.51 8.86
CA LEU A 472 -7.43 -28.83 9.35
C LEU A 472 -8.28 -29.53 8.29
N SER A 473 -8.21 -29.07 7.03
CA SER A 473 -9.00 -29.62 5.92
C SER A 473 -8.52 -31.02 5.51
N LEU A 474 -7.20 -31.22 5.43
CA LEU A 474 -6.59 -32.51 5.08
C LEU A 474 -6.78 -33.55 6.18
N ALA A 475 -6.65 -33.15 7.45
CA ALA A 475 -6.92 -34.02 8.59
C ALA A 475 -8.41 -34.43 8.63
N ALA A 476 -9.33 -33.53 8.30
CA ALA A 476 -10.76 -33.84 8.19
C ALA A 476 -11.08 -34.80 7.04
N VAL A 477 -10.49 -34.60 5.85
CA VAL A 477 -10.63 -35.55 4.72
C VAL A 477 -10.12 -36.94 5.11
N LEU A 478 -8.93 -37.02 5.73
CA LEU A 478 -8.36 -38.28 6.19
C LEU A 478 -9.22 -38.95 7.27
N SER A 479 -9.68 -38.20 8.27
CA SER A 479 -10.56 -38.72 9.32
C SER A 479 -11.91 -39.20 8.78
N ASN A 480 -12.48 -38.52 7.79
CA ASN A 480 -13.74 -38.90 7.16
C ASN A 480 -13.59 -40.20 6.33
N LEU A 481 -12.50 -40.35 5.58
CA LEU A 481 -12.17 -41.59 4.88
C LEU A 481 -11.89 -42.76 5.86
N ASP A 482 -11.14 -42.52 6.93
CA ASP A 482 -10.80 -43.56 7.91
C ASP A 482 -12.05 -44.05 8.70
N MET A 483 -12.90 -43.11 9.14
CA MET A 483 -14.17 -43.41 9.83
C MET A 483 -15.26 -44.00 8.92
N GLU A 484 -15.14 -43.88 7.60
CA GLU A 484 -15.98 -44.59 6.63
C GLU A 484 -15.52 -46.05 6.45
N MET A 485 -14.21 -46.30 6.58
CA MET A 485 -13.61 -47.61 6.37
C MET A 485 -13.67 -48.50 7.62
N ASP A 486 -13.51 -47.97 8.82
CA ASP A 486 -13.56 -48.77 10.05
C ASP A 486 -14.97 -49.33 10.33
N GLN A 487 -15.03 -50.64 10.59
CA GLN A 487 -16.24 -51.40 10.85
C GLN A 487 -16.97 -50.93 12.12
N ARG A 488 -16.26 -50.36 13.11
CA ARG A 488 -16.87 -49.86 14.37
C ARG A 488 -17.54 -48.50 14.15
N THR A 489 -16.89 -47.58 13.45
CA THR A 489 -17.36 -46.21 13.21
C THR A 489 -18.48 -46.06 12.17
N LYS A 490 -18.78 -47.10 11.37
CA LYS A 490 -19.99 -47.13 10.50
C LYS A 490 -21.30 -46.84 11.25
N SER A 491 -21.38 -47.22 12.53
CA SER A 491 -22.50 -46.88 13.43
C SER A 491 -22.71 -45.37 13.61
N PHE A 492 -21.68 -44.55 13.40
CA PHE A 492 -21.67 -43.10 13.56
C PHE A 492 -21.69 -42.33 12.22
N SER A 493 -22.16 -42.96 11.12
CA SER A 493 -22.20 -42.37 9.77
C SER A 493 -22.61 -40.88 9.74
N ALA A 494 -23.70 -40.51 10.43
CA ALA A 494 -24.18 -39.11 10.48
C ALA A 494 -23.20 -38.10 11.11
N LEU A 495 -22.29 -38.54 12.01
CA LEU A 495 -21.21 -37.72 12.55
C LEU A 495 -20.06 -37.59 11.55
N THR A 496 -19.66 -38.70 10.92
CA THR A 496 -18.65 -38.72 9.84
C THR A 496 -19.02 -37.77 8.70
N GLU A 497 -20.30 -37.77 8.32
CA GLU A 497 -20.92 -36.86 7.34
C GLU A 497 -20.98 -35.39 7.79
N SER A 498 -20.95 -35.12 9.10
CA SER A 498 -21.05 -33.77 9.67
C SER A 498 -19.69 -33.05 9.77
N VAL A 499 -18.57 -33.74 9.53
CA VAL A 499 -17.21 -33.16 9.62
C VAL A 499 -16.99 -31.95 8.69
N PRO A 500 -17.41 -31.94 7.41
CA PRO A 500 -17.30 -30.74 6.56
C PRO A 500 -18.12 -29.56 7.09
N LEU A 501 -19.34 -29.81 7.57
CA LEU A 501 -20.20 -28.78 8.16
C LEU A 501 -19.56 -28.16 9.41
N ALA A 502 -18.97 -28.98 10.28
CA ALA A 502 -18.26 -28.50 11.46
C ALA A 502 -17.09 -27.57 11.10
N LEU A 503 -16.31 -27.90 10.05
CA LEU A 503 -15.26 -27.01 9.55
C LEU A 503 -15.79 -25.69 8.98
N VAL A 504 -16.93 -25.69 8.26
CA VAL A 504 -17.57 -24.45 7.79
C VAL A 504 -18.03 -23.60 8.97
N ILE A 505 -18.65 -24.19 9.99
CA ILE A 505 -19.08 -23.48 11.20
C ILE A 505 -17.86 -22.86 11.92
N VAL A 506 -16.76 -23.59 12.08
CA VAL A 506 -15.52 -23.07 12.68
C VAL A 506 -14.94 -21.92 11.86
N LEU A 507 -14.94 -21.99 10.52
CA LEU A 507 -14.51 -20.88 9.66
C LEU A 507 -15.39 -19.64 9.81
N LEU A 508 -16.71 -19.80 9.86
CA LEU A 508 -17.65 -18.68 10.04
C LEU A 508 -17.49 -18.03 11.42
N LEU A 509 -17.40 -18.84 12.48
CA LEU A 509 -17.13 -18.35 13.84
C LEU A 509 -15.79 -17.59 13.92
N ILE A 510 -14.73 -18.11 13.31
CA ILE A 510 -13.42 -17.42 13.25
C ILE A 510 -13.53 -16.13 12.44
N THR A 511 -14.29 -16.12 11.33
CA THR A 511 -14.44 -14.95 10.45
C THR A 511 -15.13 -13.79 11.18
N PHE A 512 -16.30 -14.05 11.76
CA PHE A 512 -17.13 -13.03 12.40
C PHE A 512 -16.79 -12.75 13.87
N CYS A 513 -15.82 -13.48 14.45
CA CYS A 513 -15.40 -13.31 15.85
C CYS A 513 -15.08 -11.83 16.19
N PRO A 514 -15.75 -11.23 17.20
CA PRO A 514 -15.49 -9.84 17.60
C PRO A 514 -14.23 -9.68 18.47
N PHE A 515 -13.68 -10.77 19.00
CA PHE A 515 -12.50 -10.77 19.86
C PHE A 515 -11.19 -10.67 19.08
N ASN A 516 -10.09 -10.34 19.77
CA ASN A 516 -8.75 -10.16 19.18
C ASN A 516 -8.04 -11.48 18.79
N VAL A 517 -8.80 -12.53 18.52
CA VAL A 517 -8.37 -13.78 17.90
C VAL A 517 -8.02 -13.52 16.43
N ILE A 518 -7.05 -14.24 15.85
CA ILE A 518 -6.74 -14.33 14.39
C ILE A 518 -6.96 -13.02 13.62
N TYR A 519 -6.01 -12.08 13.75
CA TYR A 519 -5.90 -10.86 12.93
C TYR A 519 -7.20 -10.05 12.73
N LYS A 520 -7.95 -9.79 13.82
CA LYS A 520 -9.23 -9.06 13.83
C LYS A 520 -9.31 -7.88 12.84
N SER A 521 -8.32 -6.97 12.82
CA SER A 521 -8.35 -5.79 11.93
C SER A 521 -8.48 -6.16 10.45
N SER A 522 -7.81 -7.22 10.01
CA SER A 522 -7.82 -7.70 8.63
C SER A 522 -9.12 -8.43 8.29
N ARG A 523 -9.71 -9.16 9.26
CA ARG A 523 -11.05 -9.77 9.09
C ARG A 523 -12.14 -8.72 8.93
N PHE A 524 -12.17 -7.72 9.81
CA PHE A 524 -13.17 -6.65 9.74
C PHE A 524 -12.98 -5.74 8.52
N PHE A 525 -11.75 -5.59 8.00
CA PHE A 525 -11.51 -4.98 6.69
C PHE A 525 -12.15 -5.81 5.56
N LEU A 526 -11.91 -7.13 5.53
CA LEU A 526 -12.49 -8.02 4.52
C LEU A 526 -14.03 -8.03 4.58
N ILE A 527 -14.61 -8.08 5.79
CA ILE A 527 -16.06 -8.01 6.00
C ILE A 527 -16.62 -6.67 5.53
N GLY A 528 -15.94 -5.55 5.82
CA GLY A 528 -16.32 -4.22 5.33
C GLY A 528 -16.35 -4.14 3.81
N CYS A 529 -15.27 -4.57 3.14
CA CYS A 529 -15.23 -4.63 1.68
C CYS A 529 -16.30 -5.57 1.11
N ALA A 530 -16.53 -6.74 1.70
CA ALA A 530 -17.56 -7.67 1.25
C ALA A 530 -18.98 -7.06 1.40
N PHE A 531 -19.23 -6.32 2.47
CA PHE A 531 -20.48 -5.59 2.68
C PHE A 531 -20.66 -4.44 1.68
N HIS A 532 -19.60 -3.66 1.38
CA HIS A 532 -19.64 -2.67 0.29
C HIS A 532 -19.89 -3.31 -1.08
N CYS A 533 -19.36 -4.51 -1.34
CA CYS A 533 -19.64 -5.26 -2.57
C CYS A 533 -21.12 -5.66 -2.68
N VAL A 534 -21.72 -6.19 -1.61
CA VAL A 534 -23.16 -6.52 -1.59
C VAL A 534 -24.02 -5.26 -1.71
N CYS A 535 -23.64 -4.18 -1.05
CA CYS A 535 -24.33 -2.89 -1.07
C CYS A 535 -23.81 -1.93 -2.16
N ALA A 536 -23.22 -2.44 -3.25
CA ALA A 536 -22.50 -1.65 -4.27
C ALA A 536 -23.17 -0.36 -4.78
N PRO A 537 -24.50 -0.27 -5.04
CA PRO A 537 -25.11 0.98 -5.52
C PRO A 537 -25.25 2.07 -4.44
N LEU A 538 -25.04 1.74 -3.15
CA LEU A 538 -25.27 2.63 -2.00
C LEU A 538 -24.00 3.28 -1.44
N TYR A 539 -22.83 2.75 -1.79
CA TYR A 539 -21.51 3.15 -1.27
C TYR A 539 -20.57 3.58 -2.39
N LYS A 540 -19.64 4.50 -2.08
CA LYS A 540 -18.53 4.84 -2.98
C LYS A 540 -17.59 3.64 -3.14
N VAL A 541 -17.35 3.22 -4.39
CA VAL A 541 -16.55 2.03 -4.70
C VAL A 541 -15.06 2.37 -4.72
N ASN A 542 -14.29 1.85 -3.77
CA ASN A 542 -12.84 2.06 -3.70
C ASN A 542 -12.09 0.92 -4.39
N PHE A 543 -10.76 1.07 -4.56
CA PHE A 543 -9.92 0.03 -5.14
C PHE A 543 -10.04 -1.34 -4.42
N PRO A 544 -10.06 -1.45 -3.08
CA PRO A 544 -10.26 -2.73 -2.38
C PRO A 544 -11.60 -3.39 -2.70
N ASP A 545 -12.69 -2.62 -2.73
CA ASP A 545 -14.05 -3.12 -3.01
C ASP A 545 -14.14 -3.65 -4.45
N ASN A 546 -13.53 -2.94 -5.40
CA ASN A 546 -13.40 -3.37 -6.80
C ASN A 546 -12.54 -4.65 -6.93
N PHE A 547 -11.36 -4.68 -6.30
CA PHE A 547 -10.42 -5.80 -6.36
C PHE A 547 -10.99 -7.07 -5.72
N LEU A 548 -11.69 -6.94 -4.59
CA LEU A 548 -12.36 -8.05 -3.90
C LEU A 548 -13.48 -8.64 -4.77
N ALA A 549 -14.37 -7.80 -5.32
CA ALA A 549 -15.44 -8.27 -6.18
C ALA A 549 -14.89 -8.97 -7.45
N ASP A 550 -13.76 -8.51 -8.00
CA ASP A 550 -13.07 -9.22 -9.09
C ASP A 550 -12.54 -10.60 -8.66
N GLN A 551 -12.15 -10.81 -7.39
CA GLN A 551 -11.89 -12.17 -6.88
C GLN A 551 -13.16 -13.04 -6.87
N LEU A 552 -14.31 -12.46 -6.46
CA LEU A 552 -15.58 -13.19 -6.35
C LEU A 552 -16.04 -13.74 -7.71
N THR A 553 -15.79 -13.02 -8.82
CA THR A 553 -16.10 -13.53 -10.18
C THR A 553 -15.34 -14.81 -10.55
N SER A 554 -14.19 -15.06 -9.91
CA SER A 554 -13.38 -16.28 -10.07
C SER A 554 -13.71 -17.35 -9.03
N GLN A 555 -14.71 -17.14 -8.17
CA GLN A 555 -15.12 -18.04 -7.08
C GLN A 555 -16.55 -18.60 -7.27
N VAL A 556 -17.13 -18.49 -8.47
CA VAL A 556 -18.48 -18.99 -8.82
C VAL A 556 -18.72 -20.44 -8.38
N GLN A 557 -17.72 -21.32 -8.52
CA GLN A 557 -17.88 -22.71 -8.09
C GLN A 557 -17.82 -22.88 -6.56
N ALA A 558 -17.10 -22.02 -5.83
CA ALA A 558 -17.14 -22.02 -4.36
C ALA A 558 -18.52 -21.56 -3.83
N PHE A 559 -19.14 -20.58 -4.50
CA PHE A 559 -20.54 -20.20 -4.21
C PHE A 559 -21.53 -21.35 -4.47
N ARG A 560 -21.36 -22.09 -5.58
CA ARG A 560 -22.15 -23.31 -5.86
C ARG A 560 -21.87 -24.45 -4.88
N SER A 561 -20.64 -24.58 -4.36
CA SER A 561 -20.37 -25.50 -3.24
C SER A 561 -21.13 -25.07 -1.98
N LEU A 562 -21.19 -23.78 -1.63
CA LEU A 562 -21.96 -23.29 -0.47
C LEU A 562 -23.47 -23.54 -0.61
N GLU A 563 -24.01 -23.39 -1.82
CA GLU A 563 -25.38 -23.78 -2.16
C GLU A 563 -25.61 -25.29 -1.94
N PHE A 564 -24.66 -26.12 -2.39
CA PHE A 564 -24.70 -27.56 -2.16
C PHE A 564 -24.60 -27.94 -0.66
N TYR A 565 -23.84 -27.20 0.16
CA TYR A 565 -23.87 -27.36 1.62
C TYR A 565 -25.29 -27.17 2.18
N VAL A 566 -26.04 -26.16 1.73
CA VAL A 566 -27.44 -25.97 2.12
C VAL A 566 -28.29 -27.15 1.66
N CYS A 567 -28.18 -27.54 0.38
CA CYS A 567 -28.87 -28.69 -0.23
C CYS A 567 -28.67 -30.01 0.55
N TYR A 568 -27.43 -30.27 0.99
CA TYR A 568 -27.03 -31.54 1.62
C TYR A 568 -27.39 -31.62 3.11
N TYR A 569 -27.17 -30.55 3.86
CA TYR A 569 -27.39 -30.55 5.32
C TYR A 569 -28.80 -30.11 5.72
N PHE A 570 -29.35 -29.06 5.11
CA PHE A 570 -30.68 -28.54 5.50
C PHE A 570 -31.80 -29.52 5.13
N TRP A 571 -31.68 -30.20 3.99
CA TRP A 571 -32.68 -31.18 3.51
C TRP A 571 -32.50 -32.59 4.13
N GLY A 572 -31.61 -32.75 5.12
CA GLY A 572 -31.36 -34.02 5.81
C GLY A 572 -30.64 -35.10 4.98
N ASN A 573 -30.31 -34.80 3.72
CA ASN A 573 -29.68 -35.70 2.73
C ASN A 573 -28.39 -36.38 3.22
N PHE A 574 -27.63 -35.71 4.09
CA PHE A 574 -26.45 -36.29 4.76
C PHE A 574 -26.73 -37.57 5.55
N LYS A 575 -27.96 -37.79 6.05
CA LYS A 575 -28.34 -39.02 6.77
C LYS A 575 -28.43 -40.25 5.87
N THR A 576 -28.56 -40.05 4.57
CA THR A 576 -28.77 -41.12 3.56
C THR A 576 -27.72 -41.07 2.45
N ARG A 577 -26.72 -40.19 2.55
CA ARG A 577 -25.69 -39.89 1.52
C ARG A 577 -26.28 -39.80 0.11
N SER A 578 -27.39 -39.08 -0.01
CA SER A 578 -28.16 -38.97 -1.26
C SER A 578 -28.28 -37.53 -1.72
N ASN A 579 -28.18 -37.26 -3.01
CA ASN A 579 -28.18 -35.92 -3.59
C ASN A 579 -29.54 -35.50 -4.20
N LYS A 580 -30.66 -36.06 -3.71
CA LYS A 580 -32.02 -35.86 -4.26
C LYS A 580 -32.45 -34.39 -4.38
N CYS A 581 -31.90 -33.49 -3.57
CA CYS A 581 -32.18 -32.06 -3.67
C CYS A 581 -31.71 -31.42 -4.99
N LEU A 582 -30.71 -32.02 -5.69
CA LEU A 582 -30.23 -31.57 -7.00
C LEU A 582 -31.29 -31.67 -8.11
N GLU A 583 -32.26 -32.58 -7.96
CA GLU A 583 -33.31 -32.84 -8.95
C GLU A 583 -34.44 -31.79 -8.89
N SER A 584 -34.51 -31.03 -7.79
CA SER A 584 -35.50 -29.97 -7.60
C SER A 584 -35.28 -28.78 -8.54
N ASP A 585 -36.33 -28.28 -9.18
CA ASP A 585 -36.27 -27.07 -10.01
C ASP A 585 -35.90 -25.82 -9.20
N VAL A 586 -36.19 -25.82 -7.89
CA VAL A 586 -35.73 -24.78 -6.96
C VAL A 586 -34.20 -24.75 -6.93
N TYR A 587 -33.54 -25.90 -6.82
CA TYR A 587 -32.08 -25.98 -6.85
C TYR A 587 -31.52 -25.59 -8.22
N LYS A 588 -32.13 -26.03 -9.33
CA LYS A 588 -31.71 -25.63 -10.68
C LYS A 588 -31.78 -24.11 -10.90
N ALA A 589 -32.79 -23.44 -10.31
CA ALA A 589 -32.92 -21.99 -10.34
C ALA A 589 -31.84 -21.28 -9.49
N PHE A 590 -31.64 -21.71 -8.23
CA PHE A 590 -30.57 -21.14 -7.40
C PHE A 590 -29.17 -21.36 -8.00
N TYR A 591 -28.91 -22.52 -8.61
CA TYR A 591 -27.64 -22.85 -9.25
C TYR A 591 -27.26 -21.90 -10.41
N LEU A 592 -28.26 -21.26 -11.02
CA LEU A 592 -28.07 -20.17 -11.97
C LEU A 592 -27.91 -18.82 -11.26
N ILE A 593 -28.82 -18.46 -10.33
CA ILE A 593 -28.81 -17.19 -9.60
C ILE A 593 -27.48 -16.98 -8.84
N VAL A 594 -27.04 -17.99 -8.09
CA VAL A 594 -25.80 -18.01 -7.29
C VAL A 594 -24.57 -17.76 -8.17
N ALA A 595 -24.58 -18.23 -9.42
CA ALA A 595 -23.51 -17.99 -10.38
C ALA A 595 -23.52 -16.59 -11.02
N ILE A 596 -24.68 -15.92 -11.06
CA ILE A 596 -24.84 -14.56 -11.59
C ILE A 596 -24.39 -13.49 -10.58
N ILE A 597 -24.65 -13.72 -9.27
CA ILE A 597 -24.40 -12.76 -8.18
C ILE A 597 -23.02 -12.05 -8.27
N PRO A 598 -21.88 -12.74 -8.46
CA PRO A 598 -20.58 -12.07 -8.50
C PRO A 598 -20.41 -11.10 -9.67
N PHE A 599 -20.96 -11.43 -10.84
CA PHE A 599 -20.91 -10.57 -12.03
C PHE A 599 -21.90 -9.41 -11.91
N TRP A 600 -23.06 -9.63 -11.29
CA TRP A 600 -24.05 -8.59 -11.01
C TRP A 600 -23.51 -7.53 -10.04
N ILE A 601 -22.84 -7.95 -8.96
CA ILE A 601 -22.12 -7.06 -8.04
C ILE A 601 -21.12 -6.17 -8.79
N ARG A 602 -20.33 -6.74 -9.71
CA ARG A 602 -19.38 -5.96 -10.53
C ARG A 602 -20.09 -4.99 -11.46
N CYS A 603 -21.19 -5.39 -12.08
CA CYS A 603 -22.00 -4.53 -12.93
C CYS A 603 -22.53 -3.31 -12.17
N LEU A 604 -23.11 -3.52 -10.97
CA LEU A 604 -23.58 -2.45 -10.08
C LEU A 604 -22.45 -1.52 -9.63
N GLN A 605 -21.28 -2.05 -9.25
CA GLN A 605 -20.10 -1.24 -8.94
C GLN A 605 -19.66 -0.36 -10.13
N CYS A 606 -19.66 -0.91 -11.34
CA CYS A 606 -19.30 -0.18 -12.55
C CYS A 606 -20.28 0.95 -12.86
N PHE A 607 -21.59 0.71 -12.72
CA PHE A 607 -22.60 1.76 -12.91
C PHE A 607 -22.56 2.83 -11.80
N ARG A 608 -22.29 2.46 -10.53
CA ARG A 608 -22.07 3.46 -9.48
C ARG A 608 -20.90 4.39 -9.81
N ARG A 609 -19.77 3.83 -10.29
CA ARG A 609 -18.60 4.62 -10.72
C ARG A 609 -18.86 5.44 -11.99
N LEU A 610 -19.67 4.95 -12.93
CA LEU A 610 -20.10 5.75 -14.08
C LEU A 610 -20.91 6.98 -13.65
N LEU A 611 -21.79 6.85 -12.66
CA LEU A 611 -22.58 7.97 -12.13
C LEU A 611 -21.73 8.95 -11.30
N GLU A 612 -20.77 8.46 -10.51
CA GLU A 612 -19.87 9.31 -9.70
C GLU A 612 -18.79 10.02 -10.52
N GLU A 613 -18.08 9.30 -11.39
CA GLU A 613 -16.88 9.79 -12.11
C GLU A 613 -17.20 10.27 -13.54
N ARG A 614 -18.44 10.08 -14.03
CA ARG A 614 -18.90 10.39 -15.40
C ARG A 614 -18.05 9.79 -16.55
N ASN A 615 -17.12 8.89 -16.23
CA ASN A 615 -16.17 8.31 -17.18
C ASN A 615 -16.77 7.10 -17.90
N THR A 616 -16.88 7.18 -19.22
CA THR A 616 -17.46 6.16 -20.11
C THR A 616 -16.78 4.79 -20.02
N MET A 617 -15.49 4.74 -19.64
CA MET A 617 -14.77 3.48 -19.43
C MET A 617 -15.42 2.60 -18.35
N HIS A 618 -16.07 3.18 -17.34
CA HIS A 618 -16.80 2.41 -16.32
C HIS A 618 -18.09 1.80 -16.89
N GLY A 619 -18.75 2.49 -17.82
CA GLY A 619 -19.89 1.96 -18.57
C GLY A 619 -19.50 0.76 -19.44
N LEU A 620 -18.38 0.86 -20.17
CA LEU A 620 -17.82 -0.26 -20.95
C LEU A 620 -17.46 -1.46 -20.04
N ASN A 621 -16.93 -1.20 -18.84
CA ASN A 621 -16.67 -2.25 -17.85
C ASN A 621 -17.97 -2.92 -17.36
N GLY A 622 -19.04 -2.14 -17.15
CA GLY A 622 -20.37 -2.66 -16.82
C GLY A 622 -20.94 -3.57 -17.91
N LEU A 623 -20.83 -3.15 -19.19
CA LEU A 623 -21.27 -3.93 -20.35
C LEU A 623 -20.48 -5.25 -20.50
N LYS A 624 -19.18 -5.27 -20.17
CA LYS A 624 -18.37 -6.50 -20.12
C LYS A 624 -18.99 -7.54 -19.16
N TYR A 625 -19.37 -7.14 -17.95
CA TYR A 625 -19.98 -8.05 -16.99
C TYR A 625 -21.39 -8.49 -17.41
N ILE A 626 -22.19 -7.62 -18.06
CA ILE A 626 -23.47 -8.01 -18.67
C ILE A 626 -23.28 -9.08 -19.76
N SER A 627 -22.29 -8.90 -20.65
CA SER A 627 -21.94 -9.90 -21.67
C SER A 627 -21.58 -11.26 -21.04
N THR A 628 -20.84 -11.26 -19.92
CA THR A 628 -20.55 -12.48 -19.15
C THR A 628 -21.80 -13.11 -18.53
N VAL A 629 -22.74 -12.32 -18.00
CA VAL A 629 -24.02 -12.84 -17.47
C VAL A 629 -24.86 -13.47 -18.58
N VAL A 630 -24.98 -12.82 -19.74
CA VAL A 630 -25.72 -13.36 -20.91
C VAL A 630 -25.10 -14.67 -21.38
N ALA A 631 -23.77 -14.74 -21.50
CA ALA A 631 -23.05 -15.96 -21.85
C ALA A 631 -23.26 -17.09 -20.83
N LEU A 632 -23.23 -16.77 -19.53
CA LEU A 632 -23.46 -17.74 -18.44
C LEU A 632 -24.89 -18.29 -18.50
N VAL A 633 -25.90 -17.43 -18.65
CA VAL A 633 -27.31 -17.84 -18.77
C VAL A 633 -27.49 -18.73 -19.99
N LEU A 634 -27.07 -18.31 -21.18
CA LEU A 634 -27.23 -19.11 -22.40
C LEU A 634 -26.48 -20.44 -22.33
N ARG A 635 -25.28 -20.47 -21.73
CA ARG A 635 -24.50 -21.72 -21.52
C ARG A 635 -25.25 -22.70 -20.62
N THR A 636 -25.78 -22.25 -19.49
CA THR A 636 -26.49 -23.15 -18.55
C THR A 636 -27.91 -23.49 -19.04
N THR A 637 -28.58 -22.61 -19.78
CA THR A 637 -29.81 -22.97 -20.52
C THR A 637 -29.54 -24.10 -21.53
N ASN A 638 -28.41 -24.08 -22.25
CA ASN A 638 -27.96 -25.17 -23.12
C ASN A 638 -27.44 -26.43 -22.36
N GLU A 639 -27.18 -26.34 -21.05
CA GLU A 639 -26.91 -27.52 -20.20
C GLU A 639 -28.20 -28.26 -19.85
N PHE A 640 -29.32 -27.55 -19.66
CA PHE A 640 -30.65 -28.11 -19.41
C PHE A 640 -31.40 -28.49 -20.70
N HIS A 641 -31.56 -27.54 -21.64
CA HIS A 641 -32.28 -27.70 -22.90
C HIS A 641 -31.31 -27.97 -24.05
N ARG A 642 -31.06 -29.25 -24.34
CA ARG A 642 -30.21 -29.69 -25.45
C ARG A 642 -30.87 -29.35 -26.79
N GLY A 643 -30.33 -28.39 -27.54
CA GLY A 643 -30.81 -28.04 -28.88
C GLY A 643 -29.77 -27.24 -29.67
N MET A 644 -29.79 -27.36 -31.00
CA MET A 644 -28.77 -26.73 -31.86
C MET A 644 -28.77 -25.19 -31.73
N VAL A 645 -29.95 -24.58 -31.67
CA VAL A 645 -30.11 -23.12 -31.45
C VAL A 645 -29.47 -22.68 -30.14
N TRP A 646 -29.78 -23.36 -29.02
CA TRP A 646 -29.17 -23.08 -27.72
C TRP A 646 -27.66 -23.27 -27.73
N LYS A 647 -27.14 -24.29 -28.42
CA LYS A 647 -25.70 -24.52 -28.57
C LYS A 647 -25.01 -23.39 -29.34
N ILE A 648 -25.62 -22.91 -30.44
CA ILE A 648 -25.09 -21.79 -31.23
C ILE A 648 -25.12 -20.50 -30.42
N LEU A 649 -26.24 -20.17 -29.75
CA LEU A 649 -26.36 -18.98 -28.91
C LEU A 649 -25.40 -18.99 -27.72
N ALA A 650 -25.22 -20.15 -27.06
CA ALA A 650 -24.23 -20.32 -26.00
C ALA A 650 -22.79 -20.15 -26.52
N ALA A 651 -22.48 -20.68 -27.70
CA ALA A 651 -21.15 -20.59 -28.29
C ALA A 651 -20.78 -19.16 -28.74
N THR A 652 -21.67 -18.46 -29.44
CA THR A 652 -21.43 -17.08 -29.90
C THR A 652 -21.30 -16.12 -28.72
N SER A 653 -22.26 -16.12 -27.79
CA SER A 653 -22.22 -15.27 -26.60
C SER A 653 -21.00 -15.52 -25.71
N SER A 654 -20.65 -16.79 -25.45
CA SER A 654 -19.46 -17.13 -24.66
C SER A 654 -18.14 -16.77 -25.37
N SER A 655 -18.10 -16.82 -26.70
CA SER A 655 -16.94 -16.38 -27.47
C SER A 655 -16.76 -14.86 -27.40
N ILE A 656 -17.83 -14.08 -27.58
CA ILE A 656 -17.83 -12.62 -27.42
C ILE A 656 -17.38 -12.25 -26.00
N ALA A 657 -18.00 -12.84 -24.98
CA ALA A 657 -17.64 -12.59 -23.58
C ALA A 657 -16.17 -12.94 -23.30
N THR A 658 -15.66 -14.04 -23.86
CA THR A 658 -14.25 -14.45 -23.73
C THR A 658 -13.30 -13.44 -24.37
N ILE A 659 -13.60 -12.95 -25.58
CA ILE A 659 -12.78 -11.94 -26.28
C ILE A 659 -12.75 -10.63 -25.49
N VAL A 660 -13.91 -10.08 -25.12
CA VAL A 660 -13.99 -8.79 -24.39
C VAL A 660 -13.31 -8.88 -23.02
N ASN A 661 -13.50 -9.97 -22.28
CA ASN A 661 -12.83 -10.16 -20.99
C ASN A 661 -11.32 -10.43 -21.13
N THR A 662 -10.85 -11.01 -22.23
CA THR A 662 -9.41 -11.22 -22.48
C THR A 662 -8.71 -9.92 -22.87
N TYR A 663 -9.35 -9.11 -23.72
CA TYR A 663 -8.93 -7.74 -24.00
C TYR A 663 -8.84 -6.90 -22.72
N TRP A 664 -9.87 -6.97 -21.87
CA TRP A 664 -9.92 -6.19 -20.63
C TRP A 664 -8.76 -6.50 -19.68
N ASP A 665 -8.50 -7.79 -19.41
CA ASP A 665 -7.40 -8.21 -18.55
C ASP A 665 -6.04 -7.69 -19.06
N ILE A 666 -5.74 -7.85 -20.36
CA ILE A 666 -4.41 -7.57 -20.91
C ILE A 666 -4.19 -6.07 -21.17
N VAL A 667 -5.19 -5.39 -21.75
CA VAL A 667 -5.05 -4.00 -22.23
C VAL A 667 -5.42 -2.99 -21.15
N ILE A 668 -6.51 -3.22 -20.40
CA ILE A 668 -7.02 -2.25 -19.42
C ILE A 668 -6.42 -2.52 -18.04
N ASP A 669 -6.63 -3.72 -17.51
CA ASP A 669 -6.20 -4.08 -16.15
C ASP A 669 -4.67 -4.15 -16.03
N TRP A 670 -3.98 -4.75 -16.99
CA TRP A 670 -2.51 -4.85 -16.99
C TRP A 670 -1.82 -3.72 -17.77
N GLY A 671 -2.54 -2.95 -18.59
CA GLY A 671 -1.98 -1.82 -19.33
C GLY A 671 -1.00 -2.18 -20.46
N LEU A 672 -1.00 -3.43 -20.93
CA LEU A 672 -0.10 -3.96 -21.98
C LEU A 672 -0.65 -3.71 -23.40
N LEU A 673 -0.03 -4.34 -24.41
CA LEU A 673 -0.32 -4.20 -25.86
C LEU A 673 -0.17 -2.77 -26.43
N ARG A 674 0.47 -1.85 -25.68
CA ARG A 674 0.85 -0.52 -26.17
C ARG A 674 1.88 -0.66 -27.31
N ARG A 675 1.55 -0.14 -28.49
CA ARG A 675 2.46 -0.16 -29.67
C ARG A 675 3.58 0.88 -29.56
N ASN A 676 3.26 2.06 -29.05
CA ASN A 676 4.14 3.25 -29.08
C ASN A 676 5.00 3.37 -27.81
N SER A 677 5.62 2.27 -27.36
CA SER A 677 6.43 2.25 -26.12
C SER A 677 7.85 1.72 -26.38
N ARG A 678 8.78 2.05 -25.48
CA ARG A 678 10.19 1.58 -25.53
C ARG A 678 10.33 0.04 -25.46
N ASN A 679 9.28 -0.67 -25.06
CA ASN A 679 9.20 -2.13 -25.04
C ASN A 679 7.98 -2.54 -25.88
N PRO A 680 8.12 -2.82 -27.19
CA PRO A 680 6.97 -3.09 -28.06
C PRO A 680 5.98 -4.09 -27.45
N TRP A 681 4.70 -3.71 -27.48
CA TRP A 681 3.56 -4.43 -26.88
C TRP A 681 3.53 -4.52 -25.35
N LEU A 682 4.47 -3.89 -24.65
CA LEU A 682 4.53 -3.79 -23.18
C LEU A 682 4.49 -2.33 -22.72
N ARG A 683 4.51 -2.10 -21.41
CA ARG A 683 4.69 -0.76 -20.80
C ARG A 683 6.16 -0.33 -20.86
N GLU A 684 6.40 0.96 -20.73
CA GLU A 684 7.75 1.55 -20.69
C GLU A 684 8.49 1.15 -19.40
N LYS A 685 7.82 1.31 -18.25
CA LYS A 685 8.25 0.84 -16.94
C LYS A 685 7.68 -0.56 -16.65
N LEU A 686 8.52 -1.44 -16.13
CA LEU A 686 8.27 -2.86 -15.85
C LEU A 686 8.94 -3.21 -14.52
N SER A 687 8.18 -3.61 -13.50
CA SER A 687 8.75 -3.92 -12.17
C SER A 687 9.44 -5.29 -12.16
N VAL A 688 9.00 -6.23 -13.00
CA VAL A 688 9.73 -7.48 -13.30
C VAL A 688 10.74 -7.23 -14.42
N PRO A 689 12.07 -7.44 -14.22
CA PRO A 689 13.08 -7.14 -15.23
C PRO A 689 13.07 -8.03 -16.48
N ASN A 690 12.49 -9.23 -16.40
CA ASN A 690 12.46 -10.17 -17.53
C ASN A 690 11.19 -9.99 -18.36
N LYS A 691 11.33 -9.46 -19.58
CA LYS A 691 10.21 -9.20 -20.52
C LYS A 691 9.42 -10.47 -20.88
N ALA A 692 10.07 -11.64 -20.89
CA ALA A 692 9.41 -12.91 -21.23
C ALA A 692 8.28 -13.28 -20.25
N VAL A 693 8.35 -12.81 -18.99
CA VAL A 693 7.33 -13.08 -17.97
C VAL A 693 5.98 -12.46 -18.34
N TYR A 694 5.96 -11.27 -18.96
CA TYR A 694 4.73 -10.62 -19.40
C TYR A 694 4.10 -11.33 -20.59
N PHE A 695 4.90 -11.69 -21.60
CA PHE A 695 4.41 -12.44 -22.77
C PHE A 695 3.90 -13.84 -22.38
N ALA A 696 4.63 -14.54 -21.50
CA ALA A 696 4.17 -15.82 -20.94
C ALA A 696 2.86 -15.66 -20.15
N ALA A 697 2.72 -14.62 -19.33
CA ALA A 697 1.49 -14.33 -18.61
C ALA A 697 0.31 -13.98 -19.53
N MET A 698 0.55 -13.24 -20.62
CA MET A 698 -0.48 -12.95 -21.63
C MET A 698 -0.98 -14.23 -22.30
N VAL A 699 -0.07 -15.06 -22.82
CA VAL A 699 -0.42 -16.35 -23.46
C VAL A 699 -1.13 -17.28 -22.47
N LEU A 700 -0.62 -17.38 -21.24
CA LEU A 700 -1.22 -18.21 -20.19
C LEU A 700 -2.60 -17.70 -19.77
N ASN A 701 -2.84 -16.38 -19.75
CA ASN A 701 -4.18 -15.84 -19.47
C ASN A 701 -5.19 -16.18 -20.57
N VAL A 702 -4.78 -16.11 -21.85
CA VAL A 702 -5.61 -16.54 -22.99
C VAL A 702 -5.96 -18.02 -22.86
N ILE A 703 -4.96 -18.89 -22.67
CA ILE A 703 -5.15 -20.34 -22.53
C ILE A 703 -6.08 -20.67 -21.36
N LEU A 704 -5.82 -20.11 -20.16
CA LEU A 704 -6.65 -20.37 -18.98
C LEU A 704 -8.07 -19.79 -19.10
N ARG A 705 -8.26 -18.68 -19.82
CA ARG A 705 -9.62 -18.17 -20.12
C ARG A 705 -10.40 -19.12 -21.03
N LEU A 706 -9.74 -19.79 -21.99
CA LEU A 706 -10.39 -20.79 -22.84
C LEU A 706 -10.86 -22.04 -22.07
N VAL A 707 -10.26 -22.38 -20.92
CA VAL A 707 -10.68 -23.52 -20.10
C VAL A 707 -12.13 -23.37 -19.59
N TRP A 708 -12.60 -22.14 -19.36
CA TRP A 708 -14.01 -21.85 -19.02
C TRP A 708 -15.00 -22.31 -20.11
N MET A 709 -14.56 -22.45 -21.36
CA MET A 709 -15.39 -22.86 -22.49
C MET A 709 -15.70 -24.36 -22.53
N GLN A 710 -15.14 -25.20 -21.64
CA GLN A 710 -15.31 -26.67 -21.69
C GLN A 710 -16.78 -27.13 -21.80
N SER A 711 -17.70 -26.52 -21.03
CA SER A 711 -19.16 -26.83 -21.07
C SER A 711 -19.82 -26.53 -22.42
N VAL A 712 -19.29 -25.54 -23.15
CA VAL A 712 -19.76 -25.10 -24.48
C VAL A 712 -19.20 -26.02 -25.57
N LEU A 713 -17.91 -26.35 -25.47
CA LEU A 713 -17.20 -27.24 -26.39
C LEU A 713 -17.63 -28.71 -26.27
N GLY A 714 -18.40 -29.06 -25.22
CA GLY A 714 -18.91 -30.41 -24.98
C GLY A 714 -17.94 -31.32 -24.22
N ILE A 715 -16.79 -30.80 -23.79
CA ILE A 715 -15.80 -31.52 -22.98
C ILE A 715 -16.33 -31.62 -21.55
N ARG A 716 -17.15 -32.64 -21.29
CA ARG A 716 -17.82 -32.89 -20.00
C ARG A 716 -17.28 -34.11 -19.26
N GLU A 717 -16.62 -35.00 -19.99
CA GLU A 717 -16.07 -36.27 -19.54
C GLU A 717 -14.63 -36.40 -20.07
N ALA A 718 -13.72 -36.85 -19.21
CA ALA A 718 -12.42 -37.37 -19.60
C ALA A 718 -12.37 -38.83 -19.14
N PRO A 719 -11.93 -39.79 -19.97
CA PRO A 719 -12.09 -41.23 -19.68
C PRO A 719 -11.33 -41.73 -18.44
N PHE A 720 -10.51 -40.88 -17.82
CA PHE A 720 -9.73 -41.14 -16.62
C PHE A 720 -10.14 -40.29 -15.39
N LEU A 721 -11.11 -39.38 -15.49
CA LEU A 721 -11.40 -38.39 -14.43
C LEU A 721 -12.91 -38.13 -14.24
N HIS A 722 -13.36 -38.22 -12.98
CA HIS A 722 -14.75 -37.93 -12.61
C HIS A 722 -15.14 -36.48 -12.93
N ARG A 723 -16.39 -36.26 -13.40
CA ARG A 723 -16.92 -34.93 -13.78
C ARG A 723 -16.75 -33.87 -12.68
N THR A 724 -16.96 -34.25 -11.42
CA THR A 724 -16.76 -33.39 -10.24
C THR A 724 -15.29 -32.99 -10.05
N ALA A 725 -14.36 -33.93 -10.26
CA ALA A 725 -12.93 -33.67 -10.16
C ALA A 725 -12.42 -32.80 -11.33
N LEU A 726 -12.94 -33.00 -12.55
CA LEU A 726 -12.68 -32.11 -13.69
C LEU A 726 -13.18 -30.67 -13.41
N THR A 727 -14.37 -30.55 -12.83
CA THR A 727 -14.94 -29.24 -12.43
C THR A 727 -14.08 -28.56 -11.35
N ALA A 728 -13.58 -29.32 -10.37
CA ALA A 728 -12.67 -28.80 -9.36
C ALA A 728 -11.30 -28.41 -9.93
N LEU A 729 -10.73 -29.19 -10.85
CA LEU A 729 -9.47 -28.87 -11.55
C LEU A 729 -9.57 -27.54 -12.31
N VAL A 730 -10.66 -27.32 -13.06
CA VAL A 730 -10.89 -26.06 -13.77
C VAL A 730 -11.11 -24.88 -12.83
N THR A 731 -11.75 -25.11 -11.68
CA THR A 731 -11.87 -24.08 -10.63
C THR A 731 -10.50 -23.70 -10.07
N CYS A 732 -9.63 -24.67 -9.81
CA CYS A 732 -8.25 -24.42 -9.40
C CYS A 732 -7.46 -23.64 -10.47
N LEU A 733 -7.64 -23.96 -11.76
CA LEU A 733 -7.02 -23.24 -12.87
C LEU A 733 -7.48 -21.78 -12.98
N GLU A 734 -8.77 -21.49 -12.77
CA GLU A 734 -9.29 -20.11 -12.71
C GLU A 734 -8.78 -19.34 -11.48
N ILE A 735 -8.62 -20.01 -10.32
CA ILE A 735 -7.99 -19.40 -9.13
C ILE A 735 -6.52 -19.07 -9.38
N LEU A 736 -5.77 -19.96 -10.04
CA LEU A 736 -4.38 -19.70 -10.45
C LEU A 736 -4.32 -18.53 -11.45
N ARG A 737 -5.20 -18.49 -12.45
CA ARG A 737 -5.31 -17.40 -13.44
C ARG A 737 -5.61 -16.06 -12.75
N ARG A 738 -6.57 -16.01 -11.83
CA ARG A 738 -6.84 -14.81 -11.01
C ARG A 738 -5.63 -14.41 -10.17
N GLY A 739 -4.93 -15.38 -9.59
CA GLY A 739 -3.67 -15.15 -8.87
C GLY A 739 -2.57 -14.51 -9.73
N ILE A 740 -2.50 -14.82 -11.03
CA ILE A 740 -1.61 -14.15 -11.99
C ILE A 740 -2.12 -12.73 -12.30
N TRP A 741 -3.41 -12.57 -12.58
CA TRP A 741 -4.03 -11.26 -12.84
C TRP A 741 -3.84 -10.29 -11.67
N ASN A 742 -3.93 -10.77 -10.43
CA ASN A 742 -3.71 -9.97 -9.21
C ASN A 742 -2.34 -9.28 -9.22
N PHE A 743 -1.28 -9.98 -9.67
CA PHE A 743 0.07 -9.43 -9.68
C PHE A 743 0.17 -8.23 -10.63
N PHE A 744 -0.19 -8.44 -11.90
CA PHE A 744 -0.08 -7.42 -12.95
C PHE A 744 -1.11 -6.30 -12.81
N ARG A 745 -2.30 -6.56 -12.25
CA ARG A 745 -3.28 -5.51 -11.94
C ARG A 745 -2.73 -4.53 -10.90
N LEU A 746 -2.11 -5.04 -9.83
CA LEU A 746 -1.53 -4.18 -8.78
C LEU A 746 -0.23 -3.49 -9.23
N GLU A 747 0.56 -4.15 -10.08
CA GLU A 747 1.72 -3.54 -10.72
C GLU A 747 1.33 -2.36 -11.62
N ASN A 748 0.31 -2.52 -12.48
CA ASN A 748 -0.19 -1.45 -13.34
C ASN A 748 -0.76 -0.29 -12.49
N GLU A 749 -1.50 -0.57 -11.42
CA GLU A 749 -1.98 0.45 -10.48
C GLU A 749 -0.82 1.19 -9.79
N HIS A 750 0.22 0.47 -9.36
CA HIS A 750 1.42 1.08 -8.77
C HIS A 750 2.13 1.99 -9.78
N LEU A 751 2.34 1.52 -11.01
CA LEU A 751 3.01 2.29 -12.06
C LEU A 751 2.23 3.56 -12.47
N ASN A 752 0.89 3.51 -12.43
CA ASN A 752 0.05 4.70 -12.64
C ASN A 752 0.16 5.70 -11.46
N ASN A 753 0.33 5.23 -10.23
CA ASN A 753 0.60 6.13 -9.09
C ASN A 753 2.02 6.70 -9.12
N VAL A 754 3.03 5.89 -9.47
CA VAL A 754 4.43 6.31 -9.71
C VAL A 754 4.51 7.38 -10.81
N GLY A 755 3.76 7.21 -11.91
CA GLY A 755 3.71 8.20 -13.00
C GLY A 755 3.13 9.56 -12.61
N ASN A 756 2.34 9.61 -11.52
CA ASN A 756 1.81 10.83 -10.92
C ASN A 756 2.58 11.24 -9.64
N TYR A 757 3.78 10.67 -9.40
CA TYR A 757 4.62 10.84 -8.20
C TYR A 757 3.91 10.58 -6.85
N ARG A 758 2.75 9.88 -6.88
CA ARG A 758 1.81 9.76 -5.77
C ARG A 758 2.20 8.65 -4.80
N ALA A 759 3.23 8.92 -3.99
CA ALA A 759 3.65 8.06 -2.88
C ALA A 759 2.72 8.12 -1.65
N PHE A 760 1.78 9.08 -1.62
CA PHE A 760 0.99 9.43 -0.44
C PHE A 760 -0.49 9.60 -0.75
N LYS A 761 -1.32 9.40 0.28
CA LYS A 761 -2.76 9.60 0.22
C LYS A 761 -3.08 11.07 0.45
N SER A 762 -4.02 11.59 -0.32
CA SER A 762 -4.66 12.87 0.01
C SER A 762 -5.62 12.62 1.18
N VAL A 763 -5.19 12.93 2.40
CA VAL A 763 -6.08 12.91 3.58
C VAL A 763 -7.11 14.02 3.40
N PRO A 764 -8.42 13.73 3.41
CA PRO A 764 -9.43 14.78 3.32
C PRO A 764 -9.36 15.66 4.58
N LEU A 765 -9.06 16.93 4.39
CA LEU A 765 -9.02 17.93 5.45
C LEU A 765 -10.45 18.17 6.01
N PRO A 766 -10.61 18.47 7.31
CA PRO A 766 -11.93 18.61 7.91
C PRO A 766 -12.60 19.97 7.66
N PHE A 767 -11.84 21.00 7.29
CA PHE A 767 -12.36 22.35 7.05
C PHE A 767 -12.14 22.74 5.59
N ASN A 768 -13.16 23.33 4.96
CA ASN A 768 -12.99 24.13 3.75
C ASN A 768 -13.21 25.60 4.10
N TYR A 769 -12.36 26.45 3.55
CA TYR A 769 -12.59 27.89 3.43
C TYR A 769 -13.45 28.12 2.19
N GLU A 770 -14.38 29.08 2.24
CA GLU A 770 -15.10 29.55 1.05
C GLU A 770 -14.29 30.69 0.43
N ASP A 771 -13.25 30.32 -0.34
CA ASP A 771 -12.41 31.26 -1.09
C ASP A 771 -13.26 31.98 -2.16
N GLY A 772 -13.22 33.32 -2.16
CA GLY A 772 -14.15 34.18 -2.90
C GLY A 772 -13.91 34.32 -4.41
N GLU A 773 -13.43 33.28 -5.08
CA GLU A 773 -13.05 33.30 -6.51
C GLU A 773 -14.05 32.55 -7.43
N ASP A 774 -15.36 32.71 -7.16
CA ASP A 774 -16.41 32.37 -8.13
C ASP A 774 -16.46 33.45 -9.25
N ASN A 775 -15.44 33.47 -10.12
CA ASN A 775 -15.43 34.31 -11.34
C ASN A 775 -14.49 33.78 -12.43
N THR A 776 -15.06 33.52 -13.62
CA THR A 776 -14.39 33.07 -14.87
C THR A 776 -13.81 31.64 -14.81
N VAL A 777 -13.93 30.77 -15.84
CA VAL A 777 -14.47 30.89 -17.21
C VAL A 777 -15.51 29.76 -17.45
N ILE A 778 -16.38 29.96 -18.45
CA ILE A 778 -17.44 29.04 -18.95
C ILE A 778 -16.83 27.77 -19.57
#